data_AF-A0A8T0R2X0-F1
#
_entry.id   AF-A0A8T0R2X0-F1
#
_cell.length_a   1.000
_cell.length_b   1.000
_cell.length_c   1.000
_cell.angle_alpha   90.00
_cell.angle_beta   90.00
_cell.angle_gamma   90.00
#
_symmetry.space_group_name_H-M   'P 1'
#
loop_
_entity.id
_entity.type
_entity.pdbx_description
1 polymer ?
#
loop_
_entity_poly.entity_id
_entity_poly.type
_entity_poly.pdbx_seq_one_letter_code
_entity_poly.pdbx_strand_id
1 'polypeptide(L)'
;MEDLRAVAYKAEDVLDGFEYEALRRQAQAGAGSSSISTSRKVIGYLDVRGNPLLFRLRASWELRAVLGRINGLVKEMNTFGLVERKEPPQQVAYRQTHSALDGSAEIVGREGDMEEVVELLLGQRDEHTVQVLPVVGMGGLGKTTLAKMVYNDLRVQKHFELRMWHCVSQENLDACSIVKSIVELATGGRCDLPDTVELLQGHLQQVIGRRRYLLILDDVWNEVQPKWEEDLKPLLCSSMFGSGSIILVTSRSQKVASIMGTLPPYELSCLSEGDSWKLFSMKAFSKGVQEQAELAATGRRIVDKCKGLPLALKIMGGLMSSKQQARDWETIADSNLGRTNSGKDEIISILKLSYRQLTSEMKQCFAFCAVFPKGHEMDKDILIQLWTANGFIQEDGTDDLEQRGEFIFDNLVWRSFLQHVKIVKASRYSHGSKQESEGCKMHDLMHDLAKDVAKESNIFQDLMESKLGSLRALCCYCYDPSIISSNFTNTVRLRYLDLSWSSIVRLPSSVCTLYHLESLKLNNCSMLRYLPEGVTSMKKLRHINLLECGRLERMPLNLSLLHNLRTLTTFVVDTKDGCGIEELQDMRQLSNRLELYNLSKVKSGSNANLHEKQNLTELSLFWGRKVSDIPTYDEVNNEVEVLESLEPYGGLKILEVYGYGGHEVSRWMRDPQMFQYLRELIVSNCPRCKDLPIVWLSSSLEHLSLSNMVSLTTICHNIDVEAEGCNNSLLIFPKLKRMELSYLPELERWAGNSSGELNGSIVFPQLEELIIYDCNKLSTLPESPVLTHLVCIGYTEDRLVSMNMPLYSWPSLTSLKVGLLANMTLRSLEVKSDYGFISTFSLPAHLDCFTVVEELVISNCSNIVRWPLVELRCLARLRSLHISHCTNLGQEVLEGSSSEENLPLLQLERLSIQFCDILTRIPILPTSLEQLDISHCRSVVALPSDLGNLAKLKELYLLGCHQLRALPDGMDGLTSLEALTIRECPKVQKFPEGLLQRIPTLKTLTIGGCPDLQKQCRQGGEYLDLVSSIPHTSIKSTKPIKNDRYMPHLSGIMYKGMPFN
;
A
#
# COMPACT_ATOMS: atom_id res chain seq x y z
N MET A 1 4.33 -4.42 -44.71
CA MET A 1 4.49 -5.23 -43.48
C MET A 1 3.26 -5.12 -42.59
N GLU A 2 2.76 -3.92 -42.32
CA GLU A 2 1.54 -3.69 -41.53
C GLU A 2 0.34 -4.50 -42.03
N ASP A 3 0.03 -4.48 -43.33
CA ASP A 3 -1.06 -5.29 -43.90
C ASP A 3 -0.91 -6.80 -43.66
N LEU A 4 0.31 -7.32 -43.70
CA LEU A 4 0.58 -8.74 -43.43
C LEU A 4 0.26 -9.07 -41.97
N ARG A 5 0.60 -8.17 -41.04
CA ARG A 5 0.26 -8.28 -39.62
C ARG A 5 -1.25 -8.18 -39.39
N ALA A 6 -1.92 -7.21 -40.00
CA ALA A 6 -3.37 -7.05 -39.91
C ALA A 6 -4.14 -8.26 -40.50
N VAL A 7 -3.58 -8.93 -41.52
CA VAL A 7 -4.12 -10.17 -42.06
C VAL A 7 -3.82 -11.37 -41.14
N ALA A 8 -2.65 -11.42 -40.51
CA ALA A 8 -2.32 -12.44 -39.52
C ALA A 8 -3.20 -12.37 -38.27
N TYR A 9 -3.43 -11.17 -37.71
CA TYR A 9 -4.40 -10.98 -36.62
C TYR A 9 -5.80 -11.40 -37.03
N LYS A 10 -6.24 -11.08 -38.26
CA LYS A 10 -7.53 -11.57 -38.77
C LYS A 10 -7.57 -13.10 -38.94
N ALA A 11 -6.44 -13.74 -39.17
CA ALA A 11 -6.34 -15.21 -39.20
C ALA A 11 -6.50 -15.80 -37.78
N GLU A 12 -5.77 -15.27 -36.79
CA GLU A 12 -5.96 -15.63 -35.38
C GLU A 12 -7.41 -15.45 -34.93
N ASP A 13 -8.02 -14.31 -35.27
CA ASP A 13 -9.41 -13.98 -34.93
C ASP A 13 -10.40 -15.07 -35.40
N VAL A 14 -10.15 -15.68 -36.57
CA VAL A 14 -10.95 -16.77 -37.14
C VAL A 14 -10.62 -18.10 -36.45
N LEU A 15 -9.36 -18.36 -36.12
CA LEU A 15 -8.92 -19.57 -35.39
C LEU A 15 -9.44 -19.60 -33.95
N ASP A 16 -9.35 -18.49 -33.22
CA ASP A 16 -10.03 -18.27 -31.92
C ASP A 16 -11.53 -18.60 -32.07
N GLY A 17 -12.18 -18.19 -33.16
CA GLY A 17 -13.58 -18.52 -33.44
C GLY A 17 -13.87 -20.03 -33.55
N PHE A 18 -12.95 -20.81 -34.13
CA PHE A 18 -13.06 -22.27 -34.20
C PHE A 18 -12.81 -22.94 -32.85
N GLU A 19 -11.83 -22.47 -32.07
CA GLU A 19 -11.53 -23.01 -30.74
C GLU A 19 -12.69 -22.75 -29.77
N TYR A 20 -13.23 -21.53 -29.75
CA TYR A 20 -14.40 -21.14 -28.97
C TYR A 20 -15.57 -22.10 -29.21
N GLU A 21 -15.84 -22.41 -30.49
CA GLU A 21 -16.93 -23.30 -30.88
C GLU A 21 -16.69 -24.76 -30.49
N ALA A 22 -15.43 -25.22 -30.47
CA ALA A 22 -15.06 -26.54 -29.98
C ALA A 22 -15.30 -26.64 -28.46
N LEU A 23 -14.82 -25.65 -27.69
CA LEU A 23 -15.01 -25.58 -26.24
C LEU A 23 -16.48 -25.45 -25.86
N ARG A 24 -17.26 -24.62 -26.57
CA ARG A 24 -18.72 -24.48 -26.37
C ARG A 24 -19.44 -25.82 -26.53
N ARG A 25 -19.10 -26.60 -27.56
CA ARG A 25 -19.69 -27.94 -27.78
C ARG A 25 -19.26 -28.94 -26.72
N GLN A 26 -18.01 -28.88 -26.26
CA GLN A 26 -17.52 -29.75 -25.20
C GLN A 26 -18.23 -29.46 -23.86
N ALA A 27 -18.44 -28.18 -23.52
CA ALA A 27 -19.24 -27.75 -22.37
C ALA A 27 -20.70 -28.24 -22.46
N GLN A 28 -21.33 -28.10 -23.63
CA GLN A 28 -22.71 -28.56 -23.86
C GLN A 28 -22.87 -30.09 -23.84
N ALA A 29 -21.81 -30.85 -24.16
CA ALA A 29 -21.81 -32.31 -24.13
C ALA A 29 -21.58 -32.87 -22.71
N GLY A 30 -20.86 -32.14 -21.84
CA GLY A 30 -20.60 -32.52 -20.45
C GLY A 30 -21.76 -32.25 -19.48
N ALA A 31 -22.65 -31.31 -19.80
CA ALA A 31 -23.89 -31.12 -19.07
C ALA A 31 -24.81 -32.35 -19.27
N GLY A 32 -25.05 -33.09 -18.19
CA GLY A 32 -25.62 -34.44 -18.21
C GLY A 32 -26.84 -34.64 -19.13
N SER A 33 -26.88 -35.81 -19.78
CA SER A 33 -27.90 -36.24 -20.75
C SER A 33 -29.32 -36.42 -20.19
N SER A 34 -29.58 -35.99 -18.95
CA SER A 34 -30.79 -36.24 -18.17
C SER A 34 -31.78 -35.06 -18.05
N SER A 35 -31.65 -33.98 -18.84
CA SER A 35 -32.78 -33.06 -19.12
C SER A 35 -32.55 -32.07 -20.28
N ILE A 36 -32.17 -32.57 -21.46
CA ILE A 36 -32.24 -31.76 -22.70
C ILE A 36 -33.38 -32.29 -23.55
N SER A 37 -34.57 -31.69 -23.38
CA SER A 37 -35.73 -31.97 -24.23
C SER A 37 -35.36 -31.82 -25.71
N THR A 38 -35.95 -32.67 -26.56
CA THR A 38 -35.74 -32.64 -28.02
C THR A 38 -35.94 -31.24 -28.61
N SER A 39 -36.86 -30.47 -28.00
CA SER A 39 -37.13 -29.06 -28.26
C SER A 39 -35.86 -28.17 -28.18
N ARG A 40 -35.00 -28.31 -27.16
CA ARG A 40 -33.77 -27.51 -27.04
C ARG A 40 -32.73 -27.86 -28.11
N LYS A 41 -32.63 -29.14 -28.50
CA LYS A 41 -31.76 -29.55 -29.62
C LYS A 41 -32.22 -28.92 -30.93
N VAL A 42 -33.52 -28.81 -31.17
CA VAL A 42 -34.08 -28.12 -32.36
C VAL A 42 -33.90 -26.60 -32.27
N ILE A 43 -34.08 -25.98 -31.11
CA ILE A 43 -33.85 -24.54 -30.90
C ILE A 43 -32.38 -24.16 -31.19
N GLY A 44 -31.41 -25.03 -30.88
CA GLY A 44 -30.00 -24.82 -31.25
C GLY A 44 -29.72 -24.72 -32.77
N TYR A 45 -30.60 -25.26 -33.61
CA TYR A 45 -30.55 -25.06 -35.07
C TYR A 45 -31.28 -23.79 -35.54
N LEU A 46 -32.17 -23.22 -34.71
CA LEU A 46 -32.91 -21.99 -34.98
C LEU A 46 -32.17 -20.73 -34.47
N ASP A 47 -31.28 -20.85 -33.48
CA ASP A 47 -30.36 -19.79 -33.10
C ASP A 47 -29.30 -19.56 -34.19
N VAL A 48 -29.26 -18.33 -34.72
CA VAL A 48 -28.31 -17.88 -35.74
C VAL A 48 -26.84 -17.96 -35.25
N ARG A 49 -26.59 -17.85 -33.93
CA ARG A 49 -25.26 -18.09 -33.33
C ARG A 49 -25.03 -19.55 -32.90
N GLY A 50 -26.09 -20.37 -32.80
CA GLY A 50 -26.04 -21.77 -32.37
C GLY A 50 -25.83 -22.75 -33.52
N ASN A 51 -26.33 -22.42 -34.71
CA ASN A 51 -26.42 -23.34 -35.84
C ASN A 51 -25.03 -23.78 -36.38
N PRO A 52 -24.66 -25.08 -36.29
CA PRO A 52 -23.33 -25.55 -36.69
C PRO A 52 -23.03 -25.42 -38.20
N LEU A 53 -24.06 -25.41 -39.05
CA LEU A 53 -23.90 -25.29 -40.51
C LEU A 53 -23.65 -23.83 -40.91
N LEU A 54 -24.39 -22.89 -40.32
CA LEU A 54 -24.17 -21.45 -40.54
C LEU A 54 -22.78 -21.02 -40.03
N PHE A 55 -22.35 -21.53 -38.87
CA PHE A 55 -20.98 -21.31 -38.38
C PHE A 55 -19.92 -21.82 -39.36
N ARG A 56 -20.03 -23.09 -39.82
CA ARG A 56 -19.06 -23.69 -40.76
C ARG A 56 -18.99 -22.93 -42.08
N LEU A 57 -20.14 -22.50 -42.63
CA LEU A 57 -20.19 -21.71 -43.86
C LEU A 57 -19.51 -20.35 -43.68
N ARG A 58 -19.86 -19.62 -42.61
CA ARG A 58 -19.28 -18.31 -42.29
C ARG A 58 -17.78 -18.39 -42.07
N ALA A 59 -17.31 -19.31 -41.22
CA ALA A 59 -15.89 -19.46 -40.92
C ALA A 59 -15.08 -19.91 -42.15
N SER A 60 -15.66 -20.74 -43.03
CA SER A 60 -15.04 -21.09 -44.32
C SER A 60 -14.90 -19.88 -45.25
N TRP A 61 -15.89 -18.98 -45.29
CA TRP A 61 -15.81 -17.73 -46.05
C TRP A 61 -14.78 -16.77 -45.48
N GLU A 62 -14.76 -16.56 -44.16
CA GLU A 62 -13.80 -15.69 -43.49
C GLU A 62 -12.36 -16.20 -43.68
N LEU A 63 -12.12 -17.51 -43.58
CA LEU A 63 -10.82 -18.14 -43.83
C LEU A 63 -10.39 -18.03 -45.31
N ARG A 64 -11.31 -18.21 -46.28
CA ARG A 64 -11.04 -17.94 -47.71
C ARG A 64 -10.68 -16.47 -47.96
N ALA A 65 -11.35 -15.54 -47.29
CA ALA A 65 -11.05 -14.11 -47.42
C ALA A 65 -9.67 -13.74 -46.83
N VAL A 66 -9.27 -14.36 -45.71
CA VAL A 66 -7.92 -14.23 -45.14
C VAL A 66 -6.88 -14.76 -46.13
N LEU A 67 -7.02 -16.00 -46.62
CA LEU A 67 -6.10 -16.59 -47.61
C LEU A 67 -6.01 -15.75 -48.89
N GLY A 68 -7.14 -15.19 -49.35
CA GLY A 68 -7.18 -14.27 -50.49
C GLY A 68 -6.34 -13.00 -50.27
N ARG A 69 -6.40 -12.38 -49.08
CA ARG A 69 -5.55 -11.24 -48.72
C ARG A 69 -4.07 -11.63 -48.62
N ILE A 70 -3.74 -12.77 -48.00
CA ILE A 70 -2.34 -13.28 -47.95
C ILE A 70 -1.78 -13.43 -49.36
N ASN A 71 -2.50 -14.09 -50.26
CA ASN A 71 -2.07 -14.30 -51.64
C ASN A 71 -1.90 -12.98 -52.42
N GLY A 72 -2.76 -11.98 -52.14
CA GLY A 72 -2.59 -10.62 -52.67
C GLY A 72 -1.29 -9.98 -52.21
N LEU A 73 -1.02 -9.98 -50.90
CA LEU A 73 0.18 -9.41 -50.30
C LEU A 73 1.46 -10.14 -50.74
N VAL A 74 1.44 -11.46 -50.90
CA VAL A 74 2.58 -12.22 -51.44
C VAL A 74 2.87 -11.81 -52.89
N LYS A 75 1.82 -11.58 -53.71
CA LYS A 75 1.99 -11.11 -55.09
C LYS A 75 2.56 -9.69 -55.14
N GLU A 76 2.16 -8.82 -54.22
CA GLU A 76 2.61 -7.44 -54.10
C GLU A 76 4.05 -7.34 -53.56
N MET A 77 4.39 -8.14 -52.54
CA MET A 77 5.75 -8.28 -52.00
C MET A 77 6.77 -8.59 -53.09
N ASN A 78 6.40 -9.46 -54.04
CA ASN A 78 7.25 -9.84 -55.18
C ASN A 78 7.48 -8.71 -56.21
N THR A 79 6.84 -7.54 -56.06
CA THR A 79 6.97 -6.39 -56.98
C THR A 79 7.76 -5.19 -56.42
N PHE A 80 8.22 -5.22 -55.16
CA PHE A 80 8.84 -4.05 -54.53
C PHE A 80 10.38 -4.02 -54.62
N GLY A 81 10.89 -3.07 -55.42
CA GLY A 81 12.27 -2.57 -55.32
C GLY A 81 12.29 -1.26 -54.52
N LEU A 82 12.70 -1.30 -53.25
CA LEU A 82 12.47 -0.21 -52.28
C LEU A 82 13.64 0.78 -52.13
N VAL A 83 13.30 2.04 -51.84
CA VAL A 83 14.21 3.11 -51.40
C VAL A 83 13.56 3.84 -50.21
N GLU A 84 14.37 4.30 -49.26
CA GLU A 84 13.96 4.68 -47.90
C GLU A 84 13.52 6.16 -47.74
N ARG A 85 12.62 6.45 -46.79
CA ARG A 85 12.23 7.82 -46.39
C ARG A 85 11.91 7.91 -44.89
N LYS A 86 12.15 9.07 -44.26
CA LYS A 86 12.05 9.30 -42.81
C LYS A 86 10.67 9.75 -42.31
N GLU A 87 10.38 9.41 -41.06
CA GLU A 87 9.15 9.68 -40.30
C GLU A 87 9.11 11.04 -39.55
N PRO A 88 7.92 11.51 -39.13
CA PRO A 88 7.71 12.75 -38.38
C PRO A 88 7.84 12.60 -36.84
N PRO A 89 7.92 13.70 -36.06
CA PRO A 89 8.20 13.65 -34.63
C PRO A 89 6.97 13.32 -33.77
N GLN A 90 7.19 12.53 -32.70
CA GLN A 90 6.16 12.04 -31.79
C GLN A 90 5.88 12.99 -30.60
N GLN A 91 4.65 12.98 -30.08
CA GLN A 91 4.27 13.59 -28.79
C GLN A 91 4.60 12.66 -27.59
N VAL A 92 4.88 13.26 -26.42
CA VAL A 92 5.45 12.58 -25.24
C VAL A 92 4.59 12.78 -23.98
N ALA A 93 4.55 11.74 -23.15
CA ALA A 93 3.81 11.62 -21.88
C ALA A 93 4.31 10.41 -21.06
N TYR A 94 4.37 10.34 -19.71
CA TYR A 94 4.48 11.29 -18.57
C TYR A 94 5.27 10.55 -17.45
N ARG A 95 5.76 11.19 -16.36
CA ARG A 95 6.76 10.59 -15.41
C ARG A 95 6.42 10.76 -13.91
N GLN A 96 6.87 9.82 -13.06
CA GLN A 96 7.02 9.96 -11.59
C GLN A 96 8.31 9.27 -11.07
N THR A 97 8.90 9.75 -9.96
CA THR A 97 10.02 9.14 -9.20
C THR A 97 9.88 9.36 -7.69
N HIS A 98 10.69 8.65 -6.88
CA HIS A 98 10.64 8.59 -5.41
C HIS A 98 12.06 8.61 -4.80
N SER A 99 12.20 8.93 -3.51
CA SER A 99 13.48 9.19 -2.82
C SER A 99 14.27 7.98 -2.31
N ALA A 100 13.65 6.80 -2.13
CA ALA A 100 14.33 5.65 -1.52
C ALA A 100 15.49 5.10 -2.37
N LEU A 101 16.57 4.68 -1.73
CA LEU A 101 17.62 3.88 -2.36
C LEU A 101 17.27 2.40 -2.27
N ASP A 102 17.54 1.65 -3.33
CA ASP A 102 17.42 0.18 -3.34
C ASP A 102 18.65 -0.41 -2.65
N GLY A 103 18.47 -1.02 -1.48
CA GLY A 103 19.55 -1.61 -0.68
C GLY A 103 20.27 -2.80 -1.34
N SER A 104 19.75 -3.32 -2.46
CA SER A 104 20.38 -4.37 -3.28
C SER A 104 21.20 -3.83 -4.46
N ALA A 105 21.11 -2.53 -4.76
CA ALA A 105 21.72 -1.93 -5.93
C ALA A 105 23.10 -1.33 -5.63
N GLU A 106 24.18 -2.10 -5.91
CA GLU A 106 25.54 -1.57 -5.85
C GLU A 106 25.71 -0.39 -6.83
N ILE A 107 26.06 0.77 -6.29
CA ILE A 107 26.35 2.01 -7.04
C ILE A 107 27.87 2.06 -7.23
N VAL A 108 28.31 2.53 -8.39
CA VAL A 108 29.73 2.53 -8.79
C VAL A 108 30.11 3.89 -9.35
N GLY A 109 31.21 4.47 -8.86
CA GLY A 109 31.87 5.63 -9.45
C GLY A 109 31.09 6.92 -9.31
N ARG A 110 30.35 7.10 -8.21
CA ARG A 110 29.51 8.29 -7.91
C ARG A 110 29.74 8.87 -6.52
N GLU A 111 30.66 8.31 -5.77
CA GLU A 111 31.07 8.73 -4.43
C GLU A 111 31.69 10.13 -4.46
N GLY A 112 32.51 10.42 -5.48
CA GLY A 112 33.09 11.76 -5.70
C GLY A 112 32.05 12.82 -6.06
N ASP A 113 31.18 12.54 -7.05
CA ASP A 113 30.08 13.47 -7.41
C ASP A 113 29.15 13.72 -6.21
N MET A 114 28.90 12.70 -5.39
CA MET A 114 28.09 12.82 -4.18
C MET A 114 28.77 13.72 -3.14
N GLU A 115 30.06 13.52 -2.88
CA GLU A 115 30.80 14.31 -1.89
C GLU A 115 30.80 15.80 -2.28
N GLU A 116 31.10 16.11 -3.54
CA GLU A 116 31.14 17.48 -4.05
C GLU A 116 29.76 18.17 -3.98
N VAL A 117 28.68 17.46 -4.35
CA VAL A 117 27.32 18.00 -4.19
C VAL A 117 26.94 18.14 -2.72
N VAL A 118 27.35 17.24 -1.83
CA VAL A 118 27.09 17.37 -0.38
C VAL A 118 27.87 18.55 0.21
N GLU A 119 29.12 18.79 -0.17
CA GLU A 119 29.86 19.99 0.25
C GLU A 119 29.17 21.28 -0.23
N LEU A 120 28.73 21.32 -1.49
CA LEU A 120 27.97 22.43 -2.06
C LEU A 120 26.65 22.69 -1.32
N LEU A 121 25.98 21.65 -0.79
CA LEU A 121 24.77 21.81 0.04
C LEU A 121 25.08 22.26 1.48
N LEU A 122 26.18 21.80 2.08
CA LEU A 122 26.49 22.03 3.50
C LEU A 122 27.28 23.33 3.78
N GLY A 123 27.85 23.94 2.75
CA GLY A 123 28.60 25.21 2.83
C GLY A 123 27.73 26.46 2.95
N GLN A 124 26.44 26.38 2.63
CA GLN A 124 25.55 27.52 2.37
C GLN A 124 24.87 28.07 3.63
N ARG A 125 25.65 28.26 4.70
CA ARG A 125 25.11 28.39 6.07
C ARG A 125 24.48 29.75 6.39
N ASP A 126 24.90 30.80 5.68
CA ASP A 126 24.63 32.21 6.03
C ASP A 126 23.82 32.98 4.97
N GLU A 127 23.32 32.33 3.92
CA GLU A 127 22.52 33.03 2.90
C GLU A 127 21.06 33.26 3.29
N HIS A 128 20.60 34.49 3.08
CA HIS A 128 19.26 34.98 3.40
C HIS A 128 18.18 34.63 2.34
N THR A 129 18.54 33.86 1.30
CA THR A 129 17.66 33.49 0.19
C THR A 129 17.77 32.00 -0.11
N VAL A 130 16.66 31.38 -0.53
CA VAL A 130 16.65 29.99 -0.98
C VAL A 130 17.50 29.84 -2.25
N GLN A 131 18.47 28.94 -2.22
CA GLN A 131 19.31 28.64 -3.37
C GLN A 131 18.72 27.50 -4.22
N VAL A 132 19.09 27.50 -5.50
CA VAL A 132 18.76 26.43 -6.45
C VAL A 132 20.05 25.91 -7.07
N LEU A 133 20.32 24.62 -6.88
CA LEU A 133 21.46 23.89 -7.45
C LEU A 133 20.97 22.94 -8.56
N PRO A 134 21.19 23.27 -9.85
CA PRO A 134 20.87 22.37 -10.94
C PRO A 134 21.93 21.26 -11.07
N VAL A 135 21.49 20.02 -11.21
CA VAL A 135 22.32 18.87 -11.62
C VAL A 135 21.92 18.49 -13.04
N VAL A 136 22.83 18.69 -13.99
CA VAL A 136 22.56 18.53 -15.43
C VAL A 136 23.32 17.35 -16.00
N GLY A 137 22.76 16.71 -17.03
CA GLY A 137 23.42 15.64 -17.76
C GLY A 137 22.44 14.87 -18.65
N MET A 138 22.96 14.02 -19.53
CA MET A 138 22.13 13.26 -20.47
C MET A 138 21.19 12.25 -19.79
N GLY A 139 20.25 11.68 -20.55
CA GLY A 139 19.36 10.62 -20.05
C GLY A 139 20.16 9.39 -19.61
N GLY A 140 19.71 8.66 -18.59
CA GLY A 140 20.39 7.44 -18.14
C GLY A 140 21.77 7.61 -17.47
N LEU A 141 22.25 8.85 -17.29
CA LEU A 141 23.57 9.18 -16.73
C LEU A 141 23.70 8.95 -15.21
N GLY A 142 22.59 8.75 -14.51
CA GLY A 142 22.55 8.52 -13.06
C GLY A 142 22.17 9.71 -12.18
N LYS A 143 21.74 10.86 -12.75
CA LYS A 143 21.31 12.05 -11.97
C LYS A 143 20.34 11.75 -10.82
N THR A 144 19.26 11.01 -11.10
CA THR A 144 18.27 10.61 -10.09
C THR A 144 18.90 9.69 -9.03
N THR A 145 19.90 8.88 -9.38
CA THR A 145 20.68 8.06 -8.42
C THR A 145 21.55 8.94 -7.53
N LEU A 146 22.28 9.91 -8.10
CA LEU A 146 23.08 10.87 -7.35
C LEU A 146 22.22 11.69 -6.38
N ALA A 147 21.09 12.22 -6.86
CA ALA A 147 20.13 12.94 -6.02
C ALA A 147 19.59 12.08 -4.87
N LYS A 148 19.36 10.77 -5.09
CA LYS A 148 19.01 9.82 -4.01
C LYS A 148 20.14 9.58 -3.03
N MET A 149 21.39 9.46 -3.49
CA MET A 149 22.56 9.34 -2.60
C MET A 149 22.67 10.54 -1.67
N VAL A 150 22.65 11.75 -2.26
CA VAL A 150 22.69 13.03 -1.54
C VAL A 150 21.51 13.17 -0.56
N TYR A 151 20.28 12.86 -0.99
CA TYR A 151 19.08 12.95 -0.14
C TYR A 151 19.14 12.06 1.11
N ASN A 152 19.83 10.92 1.02
CA ASN A 152 19.93 9.92 2.08
C ASN A 152 21.24 10.00 2.89
N ASP A 153 22.22 10.85 2.50
CA ASP A 153 23.47 11.05 3.25
C ASP A 153 23.20 11.57 4.69
N LEU A 154 23.83 10.93 5.68
CA LEU A 154 23.61 11.21 7.11
C LEU A 154 23.93 12.65 7.53
N ARG A 155 24.82 13.35 6.83
CA ARG A 155 25.16 14.76 7.08
C ARG A 155 24.04 15.65 6.55
N VAL A 156 23.52 15.36 5.36
CA VAL A 156 22.34 16.03 4.78
C VAL A 156 21.11 15.80 5.67
N GLN A 157 20.89 14.58 6.17
CA GLN A 157 19.77 14.29 7.09
C GLN A 157 19.84 15.10 8.40
N LYS A 158 21.04 15.42 8.89
CA LYS A 158 21.26 16.21 10.10
C LYS A 158 21.26 17.73 9.86
N HIS A 159 21.45 18.16 8.60
CA HIS A 159 21.57 19.58 8.26
C HIS A 159 20.24 20.24 7.89
N PHE A 160 19.33 19.48 7.24
CA PHE A 160 18.01 19.96 6.82
C PHE A 160 16.92 19.39 7.72
N GLU A 161 16.17 20.27 8.37
CA GLU A 161 15.04 19.93 9.26
C GLU A 161 13.89 19.26 8.50
N LEU A 162 13.75 19.60 7.22
CA LEU A 162 12.73 19.07 6.33
C LEU A 162 13.36 18.65 5.00
N ARG A 163 13.00 17.46 4.52
CA ARG A 163 13.46 16.92 3.23
C ARG A 163 12.25 16.46 2.43
N MET A 164 12.16 16.90 1.18
CA MET A 164 11.01 16.66 0.30
C MET A 164 11.50 16.20 -1.08
N TRP A 165 10.78 15.26 -1.71
CA TRP A 165 11.10 14.74 -3.04
C TRP A 165 9.87 14.81 -3.94
N HIS A 166 9.93 15.61 -5.00
CA HIS A 166 8.88 15.74 -6.00
C HIS A 166 9.45 15.48 -7.40
N CYS A 167 8.74 14.70 -8.22
CA CYS A 167 9.11 14.48 -9.62
C CYS A 167 8.21 15.31 -10.53
N VAL A 168 8.81 16.17 -11.35
CA VAL A 168 8.05 17.11 -12.19
C VAL A 168 7.58 16.41 -13.46
N SER A 169 6.28 16.14 -13.54
CA SER A 169 5.63 15.61 -14.73
C SER A 169 5.24 16.74 -15.70
N GLN A 170 5.06 16.42 -16.98
CA GLN A 170 4.70 17.40 -18.02
C GLN A 170 3.20 17.81 -17.99
N GLU A 171 2.33 17.14 -17.21
CA GLU A 171 0.99 17.63 -16.86
C GLU A 171 1.00 18.49 -15.58
N ASN A 172 1.86 18.14 -14.60
CA ASN A 172 1.96 18.84 -13.31
C ASN A 172 2.85 20.11 -13.38
N LEU A 173 2.79 20.85 -14.49
CA LEU A 173 3.49 22.14 -14.68
C LEU A 173 2.60 23.36 -14.36
N ASP A 174 1.54 23.12 -13.59
CA ASP A 174 0.79 24.12 -12.86
C ASP A 174 1.44 24.33 -11.48
N ALA A 175 1.68 25.58 -11.11
CA ALA A 175 2.32 25.94 -9.85
C ALA A 175 1.47 25.51 -8.63
N CYS A 176 0.13 25.55 -8.74
CA CYS A 176 -0.74 25.10 -7.66
C CYS A 176 -0.54 23.61 -7.36
N SER A 177 -0.49 22.77 -8.40
CA SER A 177 -0.27 21.33 -8.32
C SER A 177 1.09 20.96 -7.69
N ILE A 178 2.16 21.66 -8.06
CA ILE A 178 3.50 21.44 -7.46
C ILE A 178 3.49 21.86 -5.99
N VAL A 179 2.99 23.05 -5.66
CA VAL A 179 2.95 23.56 -4.28
C VAL A 179 2.08 22.67 -3.38
N LYS A 180 0.94 22.18 -3.87
CA LYS A 180 0.12 21.19 -3.16
C LYS A 180 0.93 19.93 -2.82
N SER A 181 1.61 19.34 -3.80
CA SER A 181 2.42 18.14 -3.54
C SER A 181 3.56 18.40 -2.55
N ILE A 182 4.19 19.58 -2.57
CA ILE A 182 5.21 19.98 -1.59
C ILE A 182 4.62 20.09 -0.18
N VAL A 183 3.44 20.72 -0.04
CA VAL A 183 2.69 20.77 1.23
C VAL A 183 2.34 19.37 1.74
N GLU A 184 1.87 18.48 0.88
CA GLU A 184 1.52 17.10 1.26
C GLU A 184 2.76 16.32 1.72
N LEU A 185 3.89 16.45 1.02
CA LEU A 185 5.18 15.87 1.40
C LEU A 185 5.73 16.43 2.72
N ALA A 186 5.47 17.70 3.01
CA ALA A 186 5.95 18.37 4.22
C ALA A 186 5.09 18.12 5.47
N THR A 187 3.79 17.85 5.28
CA THR A 187 2.83 17.60 6.38
C THR A 187 2.53 16.14 6.62
N GLY A 188 2.74 15.27 5.62
CA GLY A 188 2.28 13.87 5.65
C GLY A 188 0.75 13.71 5.51
N GLY A 189 0.03 14.79 5.23
CA GLY A 189 -1.42 14.83 5.06
C GLY A 189 -1.83 15.34 3.67
N ARG A 190 -3.11 15.24 3.33
CA ARG A 190 -3.65 15.67 2.03
C ARG A 190 -3.96 17.17 2.00
N CYS A 191 -3.67 17.84 0.87
CA CYS A 191 -3.94 19.25 0.69
C CYS A 191 -5.29 19.49 -0.04
N ASP A 192 -6.38 19.55 0.73
CA ASP A 192 -7.74 19.79 0.21
C ASP A 192 -8.05 21.29 -0.09
N LEU A 193 -7.03 22.15 -0.21
CA LEU A 193 -7.19 23.56 -0.61
C LEU A 193 -7.59 23.68 -2.09
N PRO A 194 -8.38 24.71 -2.48
CA PRO A 194 -8.65 24.99 -3.90
C PRO A 194 -7.39 25.46 -4.65
N ASP A 195 -7.41 25.39 -5.98
CA ASP A 195 -6.31 25.84 -6.85
C ASP A 195 -6.26 27.37 -6.93
N THR A 196 -5.79 27.99 -5.85
CA THR A 196 -5.65 29.44 -5.71
C THR A 196 -4.26 29.75 -5.17
N VAL A 197 -3.44 30.40 -6.00
CA VAL A 197 -2.00 30.62 -5.76
C VAL A 197 -1.75 31.25 -4.39
N GLU A 198 -2.50 32.29 -4.02
CA GLU A 198 -2.34 33.02 -2.75
C GLU A 198 -2.66 32.16 -1.51
N LEU A 199 -3.71 31.32 -1.58
CA LEU A 199 -4.05 30.40 -0.50
C LEU A 199 -2.98 29.31 -0.32
N LEU A 200 -2.45 28.80 -1.43
CA LEU A 200 -1.39 27.79 -1.44
C LEU A 200 -0.03 28.37 -1.01
N GLN A 201 0.27 29.63 -1.37
CA GLN A 201 1.46 30.34 -0.93
C GLN A 201 1.44 30.55 0.60
N GLY A 202 0.32 31.03 1.15
CA GLY A 202 0.17 31.23 2.60
C GLY A 202 0.31 29.92 3.38
N HIS A 203 -0.28 28.83 2.89
CA HIS A 203 -0.16 27.53 3.54
C HIS A 203 1.24 26.90 3.37
N LEU A 204 1.89 27.04 2.22
CA LEU A 204 3.29 26.65 2.05
C LEU A 204 4.19 27.41 3.04
N GLN A 205 4.01 28.73 3.17
CA GLN A 205 4.71 29.55 4.18
C GLN A 205 4.44 29.11 5.62
N GLN A 206 3.24 28.64 5.95
CA GLN A 206 2.94 28.08 7.27
C GLN A 206 3.71 26.77 7.53
N VAL A 207 3.86 25.93 6.50
CA VAL A 207 4.39 24.56 6.62
C VAL A 207 5.93 24.52 6.56
N ILE A 208 6.56 25.29 5.66
CA ILE A 208 8.03 25.30 5.48
C ILE A 208 8.69 26.63 5.92
N GLY A 209 7.91 27.63 6.34
CA GLY A 209 8.42 28.91 6.83
C GLY A 209 9.36 28.78 8.02
N ARG A 210 10.44 29.57 8.01
CA ARG A 210 11.54 29.58 9.01
C ARG A 210 12.33 28.28 9.21
N ARG A 211 11.88 27.13 8.67
CA ARG A 211 12.62 25.86 8.72
C ARG A 211 13.68 25.80 7.62
N ARG A 212 14.80 25.12 7.87
CA ARG A 212 15.79 24.82 6.83
C ARG A 212 15.40 23.55 6.08
N TYR A 213 15.11 23.65 4.77
CA TYR A 213 14.66 22.51 3.97
C TYR A 213 15.54 22.20 2.75
N LEU A 214 15.52 20.92 2.36
CA LEU A 214 16.00 20.44 1.06
C LEU A 214 14.82 19.95 0.23
N LEU A 215 14.60 20.56 -0.93
CA LEU A 215 13.59 20.14 -1.90
C LEU A 215 14.27 19.56 -3.14
N ILE A 216 14.00 18.30 -3.45
CA ILE A 216 14.43 17.69 -4.72
C ILE A 216 13.30 17.85 -5.74
N LEU A 217 13.59 18.52 -6.85
CA LEU A 217 12.76 18.55 -8.06
C LEU A 217 13.43 17.66 -9.13
N ASP A 218 13.01 16.39 -9.22
CA ASP A 218 13.63 15.41 -10.12
C ASP A 218 13.02 15.44 -11.54
N ASP A 219 13.91 15.54 -12.52
CA ASP A 219 13.71 15.53 -13.99
C ASP A 219 12.81 16.67 -14.47
N VAL A 220 13.25 17.91 -14.24
CA VAL A 220 12.57 19.11 -14.74
C VAL A 220 12.87 19.33 -16.22
N TRP A 221 11.82 19.54 -17.02
CA TRP A 221 11.90 19.66 -18.49
C TRP A 221 11.51 21.04 -19.04
N ASN A 222 10.91 21.91 -18.23
CA ASN A 222 10.26 23.11 -18.72
C ASN A 222 11.24 24.25 -19.02
N GLU A 223 11.40 24.60 -20.30
CA GLU A 223 12.28 25.69 -20.76
C GLU A 223 11.58 27.05 -20.93
N VAL A 224 10.34 27.19 -20.44
CA VAL A 224 9.57 28.44 -20.49
C VAL A 224 9.93 29.30 -19.27
N GLN A 225 10.76 30.32 -19.48
CA GLN A 225 11.32 31.17 -18.41
C GLN A 225 10.27 31.85 -17.51
N PRO A 226 9.16 32.45 -18.03
CA PRO A 226 8.11 33.04 -17.18
C PRO A 226 7.52 32.05 -16.16
N LYS A 227 7.34 30.77 -16.55
CA LYS A 227 6.81 29.74 -15.64
C LYS A 227 7.73 29.42 -14.45
N TRP A 228 9.00 29.82 -14.51
CA TRP A 228 9.87 29.79 -13.34
C TRP A 228 9.85 31.15 -12.64
N GLU A 229 10.21 32.23 -13.34
CA GLU A 229 10.43 33.55 -12.74
C GLU A 229 9.16 34.20 -12.16
N GLU A 230 8.01 34.02 -12.81
CA GLU A 230 6.73 34.65 -12.44
C GLU A 230 5.84 33.70 -11.62
N ASP A 231 5.78 32.40 -11.96
CA ASP A 231 4.88 31.45 -11.29
C ASP A 231 5.49 30.75 -10.07
N LEU A 232 6.65 30.08 -10.23
CA LEU A 232 7.18 29.14 -9.21
C LEU A 232 8.20 29.77 -8.26
N LYS A 233 9.10 30.60 -8.76
CA LYS A 233 10.17 31.24 -7.98
C LYS A 233 9.64 32.15 -6.86
N PRO A 234 8.55 32.94 -7.04
CA PRO A 234 7.98 33.73 -5.94
C PRO A 234 7.33 32.86 -4.83
N LEU A 235 6.94 31.63 -5.17
CA LEU A 235 6.34 30.67 -4.23
C LEU A 235 7.40 29.84 -3.49
N LEU A 236 8.48 29.43 -4.18
CA LEU A 236 9.49 28.51 -3.66
C LEU A 236 10.78 29.19 -3.17
N CYS A 237 11.04 30.43 -3.55
CA CYS A 237 12.27 31.18 -3.23
C CYS A 237 11.99 32.51 -2.50
N SER A 238 11.00 32.52 -1.60
CA SER A 238 10.70 33.69 -0.75
C SER A 238 11.75 33.90 0.35
N SER A 239 12.01 35.16 0.70
CA SER A 239 12.87 35.57 1.83
C SER A 239 12.27 35.26 3.22
N MET A 240 11.05 34.71 3.27
CA MET A 240 10.39 34.28 4.52
C MET A 240 10.69 32.82 4.90
N PHE A 241 11.39 32.08 4.04
CA PHE A 241 11.86 30.71 4.30
C PHE A 241 13.16 30.69 5.12
N GLY A 242 13.51 29.55 5.72
CA GLY A 242 14.68 29.45 6.60
C GLY A 242 16.02 29.59 5.85
N SER A 243 16.94 30.39 6.38
CA SER A 243 18.28 30.63 5.81
C SER A 243 19.07 29.33 5.59
N GLY A 244 19.69 29.20 4.41
CA GLY A 244 20.38 27.99 3.97
C GLY A 244 19.46 26.85 3.50
N SER A 245 18.21 27.14 3.09
CA SER A 245 17.36 26.17 2.39
C SER A 245 17.74 26.06 0.91
N ILE A 246 17.69 24.84 0.35
CA ILE A 246 18.18 24.57 -1.01
C ILE A 246 17.17 23.73 -1.81
N ILE A 247 17.02 24.06 -3.09
CA ILE A 247 16.29 23.27 -4.09
C ILE A 247 17.31 22.59 -5.02
N LEU A 248 17.38 21.27 -4.99
CA LEU A 248 18.17 20.49 -5.95
C LEU A 248 17.30 20.16 -7.17
N VAL A 249 17.68 20.63 -8.35
CA VAL A 249 16.93 20.41 -9.60
C VAL A 249 17.69 19.43 -10.48
N THR A 250 17.16 18.24 -10.77
CA THR A 250 17.79 17.38 -11.80
C THR A 250 17.17 17.66 -13.17
N SER A 251 17.99 17.83 -14.21
CA SER A 251 17.49 18.09 -15.57
C SER A 251 18.35 17.47 -16.67
N ARG A 252 17.75 17.33 -17.86
CA ARG A 252 18.43 16.93 -19.11
C ARG A 252 18.73 18.11 -20.03
N SER A 253 18.34 19.33 -19.65
CA SER A 253 18.52 20.54 -20.45
C SER A 253 19.35 21.57 -19.69
N GLN A 254 20.45 22.02 -20.31
CA GLN A 254 21.27 23.12 -19.80
C GLN A 254 20.46 24.43 -19.68
N LYS A 255 19.45 24.60 -20.53
CA LYS A 255 18.59 25.78 -20.52
C LYS A 255 17.63 25.81 -19.33
N VAL A 256 17.13 24.64 -18.88
CA VAL A 256 16.38 24.55 -17.60
C VAL A 256 17.27 24.97 -16.44
N ALA A 257 18.53 24.50 -16.43
CA ALA A 257 19.48 24.88 -15.39
C ALA A 257 19.84 26.37 -15.39
N SER A 258 20.00 26.99 -16.57
CA SER A 258 20.24 28.45 -16.67
C SER A 258 19.02 29.29 -16.31
N ILE A 259 17.80 28.73 -16.39
CA ILE A 259 16.56 29.39 -15.97
C ILE A 259 16.39 29.29 -14.44
N MET A 260 16.62 28.09 -13.87
CA MET A 260 16.29 27.82 -12.47
C MET A 260 17.43 28.06 -11.48
N GLY A 261 18.68 27.89 -11.90
CA GLY A 261 19.84 27.89 -11.01
C GLY A 261 20.17 29.27 -10.44
N THR A 262 20.37 29.33 -9.12
CA THR A 262 21.07 30.45 -8.46
C THR A 262 22.55 30.12 -8.26
N LEU A 263 22.88 28.83 -8.12
CA LEU A 263 24.23 28.30 -8.11
C LEU A 263 24.64 27.82 -9.51
N PRO A 264 25.96 27.75 -9.80
CA PRO A 264 26.46 27.13 -11.03
C PRO A 264 25.93 25.69 -11.17
N PRO A 265 25.53 25.26 -12.38
CA PRO A 265 25.03 23.91 -12.59
C PRO A 265 26.14 22.88 -12.39
N TYR A 266 25.83 21.84 -11.62
CA TYR A 266 26.65 20.65 -11.49
C TYR A 266 26.49 19.79 -12.75
N GLU A 267 27.46 19.83 -13.65
CA GLU A 267 27.47 19.00 -14.85
C GLU A 267 27.94 17.58 -14.51
N LEU A 268 26.98 16.67 -14.35
CA LEU A 268 27.28 15.28 -14.03
C LEU A 268 28.08 14.63 -15.17
N SER A 269 29.25 14.13 -14.84
CA SER A 269 30.17 13.48 -15.77
C SER A 269 29.69 12.09 -16.22
N CYS A 270 30.22 11.58 -17.34
CA CYS A 270 30.17 10.14 -17.62
C CYS A 270 31.09 9.38 -16.67
N LEU A 271 30.80 8.10 -16.41
CA LEU A 271 31.67 7.26 -15.58
C LEU A 271 33.08 7.14 -16.19
N SER A 272 34.09 7.03 -15.32
CA SER A 272 35.46 6.74 -15.74
C SER A 272 35.56 5.42 -16.50
N GLU A 273 36.62 5.17 -17.26
CA GLU A 273 36.82 3.89 -17.95
C GLU A 273 36.83 2.70 -16.95
N GLY A 274 37.46 2.89 -15.79
CA GLY A 274 37.53 1.89 -14.73
C GLY A 274 36.16 1.58 -14.11
N ASP A 275 35.39 2.61 -13.77
CA ASP A 275 34.03 2.46 -13.22
C ASP A 275 33.06 1.89 -14.26
N SER A 276 33.24 2.28 -15.52
CA SER A 276 32.47 1.77 -16.64
C SER A 276 32.74 0.29 -16.88
N TRP A 277 34.01 -0.13 -16.82
CA TRP A 277 34.39 -1.54 -16.88
C TRP A 277 33.81 -2.31 -15.69
N LYS A 278 33.96 -1.81 -14.46
CA LYS A 278 33.41 -2.43 -13.24
C LYS A 278 31.89 -2.62 -13.34
N LEU A 279 31.15 -1.57 -13.72
CA LEU A 279 29.69 -1.64 -13.83
C LEU A 279 29.21 -2.61 -14.92
N PHE A 280 29.94 -2.70 -16.03
CA PHE A 280 29.67 -3.65 -17.11
C PHE A 280 30.01 -5.09 -16.69
N SER A 281 31.20 -5.33 -16.11
CA SER A 281 31.72 -6.65 -15.78
C SER A 281 30.88 -7.36 -14.71
N MET A 282 30.42 -6.61 -13.70
CA MET A 282 29.46 -7.09 -12.68
C MET A 282 28.16 -7.65 -13.28
N LYS A 283 27.72 -7.15 -14.43
CA LYS A 283 26.54 -7.66 -15.15
C LYS A 283 26.88 -8.71 -16.21
N ALA A 284 28.04 -8.60 -16.88
CA ALA A 284 28.46 -9.53 -17.92
C ALA A 284 28.87 -10.92 -17.39
N PHE A 285 29.58 -10.98 -16.25
CA PHE A 285 30.22 -12.22 -15.77
C PHE A 285 29.48 -12.91 -14.61
N SER A 286 28.44 -12.29 -14.04
CA SER A 286 27.71 -12.81 -12.86
C SER A 286 26.86 -14.07 -13.08
N LYS A 287 26.66 -14.52 -14.32
CA LYS A 287 25.98 -15.81 -14.65
C LYS A 287 26.97 -16.95 -14.98
N GLY A 288 28.14 -16.95 -14.35
CA GLY A 288 29.12 -18.04 -14.46
C GLY A 288 30.00 -18.01 -15.72
N VAL A 289 29.96 -16.92 -16.49
CA VAL A 289 30.95 -16.67 -17.55
C VAL A 289 32.24 -16.21 -16.86
N GLN A 290 33.32 -16.98 -16.96
CA GLN A 290 34.62 -16.57 -16.41
C GLN A 290 35.21 -15.39 -17.21
N GLU A 291 35.88 -14.46 -16.52
CA GLU A 291 36.57 -13.32 -17.15
C GLU A 291 37.83 -13.81 -17.90
N GLN A 292 37.63 -14.30 -19.13
CA GLN A 292 38.71 -14.65 -20.04
C GLN A 292 39.27 -13.39 -20.71
N ALA A 293 40.60 -13.32 -20.89
CA ALA A 293 41.27 -12.13 -21.41
C ALA A 293 40.75 -11.66 -22.79
N GLU A 294 40.35 -12.59 -23.65
CA GLU A 294 39.79 -12.33 -24.99
C GLU A 294 38.38 -11.69 -24.92
N LEU A 295 37.53 -12.20 -24.02
CA LEU A 295 36.21 -11.61 -23.74
C LEU A 295 36.35 -10.26 -23.03
N ALA A 296 37.33 -10.10 -22.14
CA ALA A 296 37.62 -8.83 -21.48
C ALA A 296 38.08 -7.75 -22.47
N ALA A 297 38.99 -8.09 -23.40
CA ALA A 297 39.43 -7.17 -24.45
C ALA A 297 38.28 -6.74 -25.38
N THR A 298 37.44 -7.69 -25.79
CA THR A 298 36.26 -7.39 -26.64
C THR A 298 35.19 -6.63 -25.85
N GLY A 299 35.03 -6.92 -24.57
CA GLY A 299 34.15 -6.19 -23.65
C GLY A 299 34.54 -4.72 -23.49
N ARG A 300 35.84 -4.39 -23.38
CA ARG A 300 36.30 -3.00 -23.31
C ARG A 300 35.89 -2.21 -24.54
N ARG A 301 36.04 -2.78 -25.75
CA ARG A 301 35.54 -2.17 -27.01
C ARG A 301 34.03 -1.88 -26.99
N ILE A 302 33.23 -2.68 -26.27
CA ILE A 302 31.78 -2.45 -26.09
C ILE A 302 31.53 -1.37 -25.03
N VAL A 303 32.32 -1.33 -23.95
CA VAL A 303 32.26 -0.30 -22.91
C VAL A 303 32.63 1.08 -23.46
N ASP A 304 33.65 1.18 -24.32
CA ASP A 304 34.03 2.42 -25.02
C ASP A 304 32.87 2.97 -25.85
N LYS A 305 32.17 2.07 -26.57
CA LYS A 305 30.96 2.39 -27.35
C LYS A 305 29.77 2.82 -26.48
N CYS A 306 29.78 2.52 -25.19
CA CYS A 306 28.78 3.01 -24.24
C CYS A 306 29.13 4.39 -23.66
N LYS A 307 30.31 4.97 -23.95
CA LYS A 307 30.73 6.32 -23.54
C LYS A 307 30.50 6.65 -22.04
N GLY A 308 30.70 5.67 -21.16
CA GLY A 308 30.53 5.82 -19.72
C GLY A 308 29.09 6.04 -19.23
N LEU A 309 28.07 5.69 -20.03
CA LEU A 309 26.65 5.84 -19.67
C LEU A 309 26.15 4.64 -18.83
N PRO A 310 25.81 4.81 -17.53
CA PRO A 310 25.49 3.70 -16.63
C PRO A 310 24.38 2.78 -17.10
N LEU A 311 23.31 3.33 -17.68
CA LEU A 311 22.20 2.52 -18.20
C LEU A 311 22.64 1.67 -19.41
N ALA A 312 23.39 2.25 -20.35
CA ALA A 312 23.91 1.54 -21.52
C ALA A 312 24.85 0.40 -21.09
N LEU A 313 25.76 0.68 -20.15
CA LEU A 313 26.69 -0.30 -19.59
C LEU A 313 25.98 -1.48 -18.92
N LYS A 314 24.96 -1.23 -18.08
CA LYS A 314 24.15 -2.30 -17.44
C LYS A 314 23.43 -3.17 -18.46
N ILE A 315 22.89 -2.57 -19.52
CA ILE A 315 22.14 -3.29 -20.56
C ILE A 315 23.05 -4.10 -21.46
N MET A 316 24.20 -3.54 -21.87
CA MET A 316 25.19 -4.26 -22.67
C MET A 316 25.82 -5.38 -21.84
N GLY A 317 26.17 -5.16 -20.57
CA GLY A 317 26.62 -6.22 -19.67
C GLY A 317 25.57 -7.33 -19.51
N GLY A 318 24.30 -6.96 -19.28
CA GLY A 318 23.18 -7.90 -19.21
C GLY A 318 22.98 -8.70 -20.51
N LEU A 319 23.15 -8.07 -21.68
CA LEU A 319 23.13 -8.75 -22.98
C LEU A 319 24.31 -9.73 -23.10
N MET A 320 25.52 -9.29 -22.80
CA MET A 320 26.74 -10.09 -22.94
C MET A 320 26.77 -11.30 -22.00
N SER A 321 26.10 -11.22 -20.84
CA SER A 321 25.93 -12.38 -19.93
C SER A 321 25.19 -13.56 -20.56
N SER A 322 24.49 -13.35 -21.68
CA SER A 322 23.82 -14.41 -22.46
C SER A 322 24.67 -14.96 -23.63
N LYS A 323 25.91 -14.49 -23.80
CA LYS A 323 26.80 -14.82 -24.93
C LYS A 323 28.09 -15.47 -24.42
N GLN A 324 28.25 -16.78 -24.65
CA GLN A 324 29.41 -17.54 -24.17
C GLN A 324 30.60 -17.58 -25.15
N GLN A 325 30.42 -17.18 -26.41
CA GLN A 325 31.47 -17.31 -27.44
C GLN A 325 32.02 -15.94 -27.87
N ALA A 326 33.34 -15.84 -28.02
CA ALA A 326 34.03 -14.59 -28.40
C ALA A 326 33.47 -13.97 -29.69
N ARG A 327 33.18 -14.78 -30.72
CA ARG A 327 32.56 -14.33 -31.98
C ARG A 327 31.24 -13.54 -31.79
N ASP A 328 30.46 -13.88 -30.78
CA ASP A 328 29.20 -13.21 -30.49
C ASP A 328 29.45 -11.83 -29.85
N TRP A 329 30.52 -11.72 -29.06
CA TRP A 329 31.01 -10.45 -28.52
C TRP A 329 31.58 -9.56 -29.63
N GLU A 330 32.37 -10.12 -30.56
CA GLU A 330 32.90 -9.37 -31.70
C GLU A 330 31.78 -8.83 -32.60
N THR A 331 30.78 -9.66 -32.92
CA THR A 331 29.63 -9.24 -33.74
C THR A 331 28.89 -8.04 -33.13
N ILE A 332 28.77 -7.99 -31.80
CA ILE A 332 28.19 -6.85 -31.08
C ILE A 332 29.17 -5.67 -31.05
N ALA A 333 30.46 -5.92 -30.79
CA ALA A 333 31.53 -4.92 -30.77
C ALA A 333 31.78 -4.25 -32.14
N ASP A 334 31.41 -4.89 -33.26
CA ASP A 334 31.56 -4.37 -34.62
C ASP A 334 30.29 -3.66 -35.15
N SER A 335 29.15 -3.82 -34.48
CA SER A 335 27.90 -3.15 -34.85
C SER A 335 28.00 -1.62 -34.82
N ASN A 336 27.20 -0.92 -35.65
CA ASN A 336 27.21 0.55 -35.86
C ASN A 336 26.65 1.38 -34.66
N LEU A 337 27.02 1.01 -33.43
CA LEU A 337 26.76 1.78 -32.21
C LEU A 337 27.46 3.14 -32.26
N GLY A 338 26.77 4.20 -31.83
CA GLY A 338 27.36 5.52 -31.56
C GLY A 338 27.69 6.41 -32.77
N ARG A 339 27.07 6.18 -33.93
CA ARG A 339 27.29 6.96 -35.17
C ARG A 339 26.30 8.12 -35.42
N THR A 340 25.38 8.39 -34.50
CA THR A 340 24.38 9.47 -34.62
C THR A 340 24.80 10.71 -33.82
N ASN A 341 24.84 11.88 -34.48
CA ASN A 341 25.35 13.15 -33.92
C ASN A 341 24.40 13.82 -32.89
N SER A 342 23.74 13.05 -32.02
CA SER A 342 22.74 13.51 -31.06
C SER A 342 22.68 12.55 -29.86
N GLY A 343 22.93 13.07 -28.66
CA GLY A 343 23.10 12.26 -27.44
C GLY A 343 21.84 11.54 -26.93
N LYS A 344 20.63 11.92 -27.40
CA LYS A 344 19.41 11.15 -27.12
C LYS A 344 19.29 9.93 -28.06
N ASP A 345 19.58 10.13 -29.34
CA ASP A 345 19.50 9.07 -30.36
C ASP A 345 20.58 8.00 -30.14
N GLU A 346 21.76 8.40 -29.66
CA GLU A 346 22.87 7.50 -29.36
C GLU A 346 22.48 6.44 -28.30
N ILE A 347 21.89 6.83 -27.16
CA ILE A 347 21.45 5.87 -26.14
C ILE A 347 20.37 4.96 -26.70
N ILE A 348 19.34 5.53 -27.34
CA ILE A 348 18.24 4.75 -27.92
C ILE A 348 18.75 3.73 -28.95
N SER A 349 19.83 4.02 -29.68
CA SER A 349 20.47 3.05 -30.58
C SER A 349 21.04 1.82 -29.86
N ILE A 350 21.64 2.01 -28.67
CA ILE A 350 22.16 0.94 -27.81
C ILE A 350 21.00 0.13 -27.22
N LEU A 351 19.94 0.79 -26.76
CA LEU A 351 18.72 0.12 -26.26
C LEU A 351 18.06 -0.70 -27.38
N LYS A 352 17.89 -0.14 -28.58
CA LYS A 352 17.36 -0.83 -29.78
C LYS A 352 18.23 -2.02 -30.19
N LEU A 353 19.56 -1.96 -30.03
CA LEU A 353 20.42 -3.13 -30.28
C LEU A 353 20.13 -4.28 -29.31
N SER A 354 20.05 -4.00 -28.01
CA SER A 354 19.75 -5.03 -27.00
C SER A 354 18.35 -5.62 -27.20
N TYR A 355 17.36 -4.79 -27.55
CA TYR A 355 16.00 -5.25 -27.89
C TYR A 355 15.98 -6.17 -29.11
N ARG A 356 16.76 -5.87 -30.17
CA ARG A 356 16.86 -6.74 -31.35
C ARG A 356 17.36 -8.15 -31.00
N GLN A 357 18.15 -8.31 -29.93
CA GLN A 357 18.70 -9.58 -29.42
C GLN A 357 17.78 -10.31 -28.41
N LEU A 358 16.54 -9.84 -28.19
CA LEU A 358 15.50 -10.58 -27.46
C LEU A 358 14.81 -11.62 -28.36
N THR A 359 14.22 -12.65 -27.76
CA THR A 359 13.33 -13.60 -28.46
C THR A 359 12.03 -12.92 -28.90
N SER A 360 11.23 -13.56 -29.77
CA SER A 360 9.95 -12.98 -30.22
C SER A 360 8.97 -12.75 -29.07
N GLU A 361 8.86 -13.72 -28.16
CA GLU A 361 8.01 -13.64 -26.96
C GLU A 361 8.44 -12.50 -26.04
N MET A 362 9.73 -12.41 -25.72
CA MET A 362 10.28 -11.34 -24.87
C MET A 362 10.07 -9.95 -25.49
N LYS A 363 10.12 -9.82 -26.82
CA LYS A 363 9.83 -8.57 -27.53
C LYS A 363 8.37 -8.15 -27.37
N GLN A 364 7.44 -9.09 -27.52
CA GLN A 364 6.00 -8.82 -27.35
C GLN A 364 5.67 -8.48 -25.89
N CYS A 365 6.19 -9.25 -24.93
CA CYS A 365 6.01 -9.02 -23.50
C CYS A 365 6.54 -7.64 -23.07
N PHE A 366 7.75 -7.25 -23.53
CA PHE A 366 8.32 -5.93 -23.29
C PHE A 366 7.51 -4.79 -23.94
N ALA A 367 7.09 -4.96 -25.20
CA ALA A 367 6.30 -3.96 -25.91
C ALA A 367 4.92 -3.74 -25.25
N PHE A 368 4.30 -4.80 -24.72
CA PHE A 368 3.06 -4.70 -23.95
C PHE A 368 3.19 -3.84 -22.69
N CYS A 369 4.35 -3.85 -22.02
CA CYS A 369 4.57 -3.03 -20.83
C CYS A 369 4.50 -1.51 -21.11
N ALA A 370 4.54 -1.09 -22.38
CA ALA A 370 4.32 0.31 -22.76
C ALA A 370 2.89 0.81 -22.43
N VAL A 371 1.91 -0.09 -22.30
CA VAL A 371 0.50 0.22 -21.97
C VAL A 371 0.38 0.84 -20.57
N PHE A 372 1.25 0.46 -19.64
CA PHE A 372 1.28 1.05 -18.30
C PHE A 372 1.91 2.46 -18.34
N PRO A 373 1.53 3.40 -17.46
CA PRO A 373 2.20 4.70 -17.34
C PRO A 373 3.70 4.56 -16.96
N LYS A 374 4.56 5.54 -17.30
CA LYS A 374 5.96 5.49 -16.85
C LYS A 374 6.04 5.57 -15.34
N GLY A 375 6.97 4.83 -14.76
CA GLY A 375 7.13 4.75 -13.30
C GLY A 375 6.05 3.92 -12.59
N HIS A 376 5.04 3.38 -13.29
CA HIS A 376 4.07 2.47 -12.71
C HIS A 376 4.74 1.18 -12.24
N GLU A 377 4.35 0.71 -11.05
CA GLU A 377 4.78 -0.56 -10.48
C GLU A 377 3.78 -1.65 -10.88
N MET A 378 4.28 -2.64 -11.61
CA MET A 378 3.54 -3.77 -12.17
C MET A 378 3.79 -5.00 -11.30
N ASP A 379 2.74 -5.59 -10.76
CA ASP A 379 2.83 -6.87 -10.04
C ASP A 379 3.20 -8.02 -10.99
N LYS A 380 4.15 -8.86 -10.57
CA LYS A 380 4.75 -9.93 -11.41
C LYS A 380 3.69 -10.90 -11.93
N ASP A 381 2.84 -11.42 -11.05
CA ASP A 381 1.83 -12.43 -11.38
C ASP A 381 0.74 -11.83 -12.28
N ILE A 382 0.33 -10.59 -12.00
CA ILE A 382 -0.63 -9.86 -12.85
C ILE A 382 -0.05 -9.68 -14.25
N LEU A 383 1.21 -9.27 -14.36
CA LEU A 383 1.88 -8.99 -15.64
C LEU A 383 2.04 -10.28 -16.48
N ILE A 384 2.45 -11.38 -15.86
CA ILE A 384 2.56 -12.70 -16.51
C ILE A 384 1.18 -13.15 -17.01
N GLN A 385 0.13 -13.10 -16.18
CA GLN A 385 -1.23 -13.47 -16.60
C GLN A 385 -1.75 -12.61 -17.76
N LEU A 386 -1.38 -11.33 -17.83
CA LEU A 386 -1.73 -10.46 -18.97
C LEU A 386 -0.94 -10.84 -20.24
N TRP A 387 0.33 -11.21 -20.14
CA TRP A 387 1.10 -11.71 -21.28
C TRP A 387 0.55 -13.04 -21.82
N THR A 388 0.20 -13.97 -20.94
CA THR A 388 -0.48 -15.25 -21.28
C THR A 388 -1.82 -14.98 -21.96
N ALA A 389 -2.68 -14.15 -21.36
CA ALA A 389 -4.01 -13.85 -21.89
C ALA A 389 -4.00 -13.18 -23.29
N ASN A 390 -2.94 -12.43 -23.63
CA ASN A 390 -2.78 -11.86 -24.96
C ASN A 390 -2.17 -12.85 -25.98
N GLY A 391 -1.57 -13.96 -25.51
CA GLY A 391 -0.92 -14.97 -26.35
C GLY A 391 0.54 -14.67 -26.70
N PHE A 392 1.26 -13.89 -25.87
CA PHE A 392 2.68 -13.55 -26.11
C PHE A 392 3.67 -14.64 -25.64
N ILE A 393 3.16 -15.65 -24.93
CA ILE A 393 3.90 -16.79 -24.39
C ILE A 393 3.33 -18.04 -25.06
N GLN A 394 4.18 -18.89 -25.63
CA GLN A 394 3.77 -20.09 -26.38
C GLN A 394 3.86 -21.37 -25.52
N GLU A 395 2.94 -22.32 -25.75
CA GLU A 395 2.96 -23.63 -25.10
C GLU A 395 3.95 -24.57 -25.80
N ASP A 396 5.22 -24.53 -25.41
CA ASP A 396 6.28 -25.43 -25.89
C ASP A 396 6.21 -26.81 -25.19
N GLY A 397 5.12 -27.55 -25.41
CA GLY A 397 4.98 -29.02 -25.23
C GLY A 397 5.06 -29.61 -23.81
N THR A 398 6.09 -29.27 -23.05
CA THR A 398 6.36 -29.71 -21.67
C THR A 398 6.41 -28.56 -20.66
N ASP A 399 6.66 -27.34 -21.13
CA ASP A 399 6.87 -26.19 -20.25
C ASP A 399 5.55 -25.52 -19.86
N ASP A 400 5.48 -25.16 -18.58
CA ASP A 400 4.37 -24.48 -17.95
C ASP A 400 4.33 -22.99 -18.36
N LEU A 401 3.20 -22.46 -18.87
CA LEU A 401 3.15 -21.06 -19.38
C LEU A 401 3.54 -20.04 -18.31
N GLU A 402 3.20 -20.32 -17.06
CA GLU A 402 3.48 -19.47 -15.91
C GLU A 402 4.99 -19.52 -15.59
N GLN A 403 5.63 -20.69 -15.56
CA GLN A 403 7.10 -20.81 -15.46
C GLN A 403 7.82 -20.17 -16.65
N ARG A 404 7.27 -20.28 -17.87
CA ARG A 404 7.79 -19.60 -19.06
C ARG A 404 7.66 -18.09 -18.96
N GLY A 405 6.56 -17.60 -18.37
CA GLY A 405 6.33 -16.20 -18.05
C GLY A 405 7.29 -15.66 -17.00
N GLU A 406 7.55 -16.42 -15.93
CA GLU A 406 8.59 -16.12 -14.93
C GLU A 406 9.97 -16.06 -15.59
N PHE A 407 10.34 -17.05 -16.41
CA PHE A 407 11.60 -17.03 -17.15
C PHE A 407 11.73 -15.79 -18.05
N ILE A 408 10.65 -15.37 -18.73
CA ILE A 408 10.63 -14.15 -19.54
C ILE A 408 10.79 -12.90 -18.66
N PHE A 409 10.04 -12.81 -17.55
CA PHE A 409 10.12 -11.71 -16.58
C PHE A 409 11.54 -11.56 -16.02
N ASP A 410 12.11 -12.65 -15.50
CA ASP A 410 13.44 -12.68 -14.90
C ASP A 410 14.54 -12.35 -15.92
N ASN A 411 14.39 -12.76 -17.19
CA ASN A 411 15.32 -12.36 -18.25
C ASN A 411 15.21 -10.86 -18.59
N LEU A 412 14.01 -10.29 -18.61
CA LEU A 412 13.81 -8.86 -18.84
C LEU A 412 14.34 -8.01 -17.66
N VAL A 413 14.14 -8.46 -16.42
CA VAL A 413 14.73 -7.86 -15.22
C VAL A 413 16.27 -7.98 -15.25
N TRP A 414 16.80 -9.16 -15.54
CA TRP A 414 18.24 -9.41 -15.60
C TRP A 414 18.95 -8.53 -16.64
N ARG A 415 18.37 -8.41 -17.84
CA ARG A 415 18.85 -7.55 -18.93
C ARG A 415 18.58 -6.06 -18.70
N SER A 416 18.03 -5.67 -17.53
CA SER A 416 17.71 -4.29 -17.14
C SER A 416 16.69 -3.58 -18.05
N PHE A 417 15.82 -4.34 -18.73
CA PHE A 417 14.60 -3.83 -19.39
C PHE A 417 13.53 -3.48 -18.37
N LEU A 418 13.45 -4.27 -17.30
CA LEU A 418 12.62 -4.06 -16.13
C LEU A 418 13.52 -3.87 -14.90
N GLN A 419 13.07 -3.07 -13.94
CA GLN A 419 13.68 -2.90 -12.62
C GLN A 419 12.81 -3.63 -11.60
N HIS A 420 13.38 -4.54 -10.82
CA HIS A 420 12.66 -5.23 -9.76
C HIS A 420 12.17 -4.25 -8.68
N VAL A 421 10.99 -4.48 -8.13
CA VAL A 421 10.44 -3.77 -6.96
C VAL A 421 9.70 -4.73 -6.05
N LYS A 422 9.66 -4.42 -4.75
CA LYS A 422 8.72 -5.05 -3.82
C LYS A 422 7.47 -4.19 -3.71
N ILE A 423 6.31 -4.74 -4.03
CA ILE A 423 5.02 -4.07 -3.93
C ILE A 423 4.39 -4.43 -2.59
N VAL A 424 4.10 -3.44 -1.76
CA VAL A 424 3.44 -3.66 -0.46
C VAL A 424 1.93 -3.53 -0.62
N LYS A 425 1.21 -4.61 -0.31
CA LYS A 425 -0.25 -4.65 -0.25
C LYS A 425 -0.71 -4.64 1.21
N ALA A 426 -1.70 -3.81 1.51
CA ALA A 426 -2.38 -3.83 2.80
C ALA A 426 -3.55 -4.82 2.75
N SER A 427 -3.52 -5.84 3.60
CA SER A 427 -4.67 -6.72 3.87
C SER A 427 -5.66 -6.01 4.78
N ARG A 428 -6.97 -6.28 4.64
CA ARG A 428 -8.00 -5.74 5.56
C ARG A 428 -8.22 -6.59 6.82
N TYR A 429 -7.64 -7.79 6.88
CA TYR A 429 -7.86 -8.73 7.99
C TYR A 429 -6.62 -8.95 8.86
N SER A 430 -5.42 -8.96 8.28
CA SER A 430 -4.21 -9.02 9.09
C SER A 430 -4.03 -7.70 9.84
N HIS A 431 -3.78 -7.81 11.14
CA HIS A 431 -3.56 -6.64 11.99
C HIS A 431 -2.13 -6.12 11.74
N GLY A 432 -1.91 -5.47 10.60
CA GLY A 432 -0.65 -4.79 10.27
C GLY A 432 0.41 -5.59 9.51
N SER A 433 0.18 -6.85 9.13
CA SER A 433 1.12 -7.55 8.24
C SER A 433 1.02 -7.01 6.81
N LYS A 434 2.15 -6.47 6.32
CA LYS A 434 2.32 -5.93 4.98
C LYS A 434 2.66 -7.07 4.03
N GLN A 435 1.73 -7.46 3.15
CA GLN A 435 2.02 -8.51 2.17
C GLN A 435 2.93 -7.92 1.08
N GLU A 436 4.19 -8.37 1.04
CA GLU A 436 5.13 -8.04 -0.04
C GLU A 436 4.90 -8.99 -1.23
N SER A 437 4.53 -8.46 -2.41
CA SER A 437 4.60 -9.20 -3.67
C SER A 437 5.77 -8.72 -4.53
N GLU A 438 6.30 -9.62 -5.35
CA GLU A 438 7.29 -9.25 -6.37
C GLU A 438 6.63 -8.46 -7.49
N GLY A 439 7.36 -7.48 -8.02
CA GLY A 439 6.91 -6.66 -9.12
C GLY A 439 8.06 -6.04 -9.88
N CYS A 440 7.73 -5.24 -10.88
CA CYS A 440 8.72 -4.47 -11.63
C CYS A 440 8.22 -3.08 -12.03
N LYS A 441 9.16 -2.21 -12.41
CA LYS A 441 8.89 -0.94 -13.07
C LYS A 441 9.82 -0.76 -14.27
N MET A 442 9.41 0.03 -15.24
CA MET A 442 10.22 0.31 -16.42
C MET A 442 10.92 1.66 -16.30
N HIS A 443 12.23 1.71 -16.59
CA HIS A 443 12.96 2.97 -16.69
C HIS A 443 12.45 3.80 -17.88
N ASP A 444 12.32 5.12 -17.76
CA ASP A 444 11.72 5.97 -18.81
C ASP A 444 12.24 5.73 -20.23
N LEU A 445 13.55 5.59 -20.40
CA LEU A 445 14.15 5.36 -21.73
C LEU A 445 13.85 3.96 -22.28
N MET A 446 13.62 2.98 -21.39
CA MET A 446 13.06 1.69 -21.81
C MET A 446 11.57 1.81 -22.12
N HIS A 447 10.83 2.68 -21.44
CA HIS A 447 9.41 2.94 -21.77
C HIS A 447 9.25 3.68 -23.09
N ASP A 448 10.10 4.67 -23.37
CA ASP A 448 10.17 5.35 -24.68
C ASP A 448 10.54 4.35 -25.78
N LEU A 449 11.52 3.46 -25.54
CA LEU A 449 11.80 2.36 -26.46
C LEU A 449 10.60 1.43 -26.62
N ALA A 450 9.91 1.05 -25.53
CA ALA A 450 8.75 0.18 -25.56
C ALA A 450 7.61 0.81 -26.38
N LYS A 451 7.36 2.13 -26.21
CA LYS A 451 6.43 2.91 -27.04
C LYS A 451 6.84 2.92 -28.50
N ASP A 452 8.11 3.18 -28.81
CA ASP A 452 8.63 3.17 -30.19
C ASP A 452 8.40 1.80 -30.85
N VAL A 453 8.85 0.71 -30.23
CA VAL A 453 8.71 -0.64 -30.83
C VAL A 453 7.27 -1.13 -30.86
N ALA A 454 6.41 -0.64 -29.95
CA ALA A 454 4.97 -0.91 -29.95
C ALA A 454 4.22 -0.10 -31.02
N LYS A 455 4.69 1.12 -31.37
CA LYS A 455 4.22 1.92 -32.51
C LYS A 455 4.68 1.32 -33.84
N GLU A 456 5.96 0.99 -33.97
CA GLU A 456 6.50 0.17 -35.08
C GLU A 456 5.77 -1.20 -35.21
N SER A 457 5.00 -1.59 -34.18
CA SER A 457 4.19 -2.81 -34.11
C SER A 457 2.67 -2.60 -34.13
N ASN A 458 2.14 -1.37 -34.21
CA ASN A 458 0.72 -1.03 -34.09
C ASN A 458 -0.06 -1.58 -32.87
N ILE A 459 0.62 -2.14 -31.86
CA ILE A 459 0.02 -2.78 -30.66
C ILE A 459 -0.96 -1.83 -29.95
N PHE A 460 -0.60 -0.55 -29.84
CA PHE A 460 -1.45 0.46 -29.22
C PHE A 460 -2.70 0.80 -30.03
N GLN A 461 -2.60 0.85 -31.35
CA GLN A 461 -3.74 1.18 -32.21
C GLN A 461 -4.70 -0.01 -32.27
N ASP A 462 -4.17 -1.23 -32.34
CA ASP A 462 -4.97 -2.47 -32.25
C ASP A 462 -5.69 -2.61 -30.89
N LEU A 463 -5.09 -2.19 -29.77
CA LEU A 463 -5.73 -2.13 -28.45
C LEU A 463 -6.83 -1.06 -28.38
N MET A 464 -6.56 0.16 -28.84
CA MET A 464 -7.46 1.32 -28.74
C MET A 464 -8.62 1.29 -29.75
N GLU A 465 -8.41 0.71 -30.93
CA GLU A 465 -9.45 0.56 -31.97
C GLU A 465 -10.20 -0.79 -31.86
N SER A 466 -9.88 -1.61 -30.86
CA SER A 466 -10.52 -2.91 -30.66
C SER A 466 -12.03 -2.78 -30.45
N LYS A 467 -12.80 -3.41 -31.33
CA LYS A 467 -14.23 -3.61 -31.09
C LYS A 467 -14.37 -4.60 -29.94
N LEU A 468 -15.41 -4.47 -29.11
CA LEU A 468 -15.70 -5.38 -27.99
C LEU A 468 -15.63 -6.89 -28.31
N GLY A 469 -15.71 -7.30 -29.58
CA GLY A 469 -15.53 -8.69 -30.02
C GLY A 469 -14.09 -9.23 -30.12
N SER A 470 -13.06 -8.39 -30.07
CA SER A 470 -11.64 -8.79 -30.15
C SER A 470 -10.87 -8.61 -28.84
N LEU A 471 -11.53 -8.20 -27.75
CA LEU A 471 -10.90 -7.97 -26.47
C LEU A 471 -10.45 -9.29 -25.80
N ARG A 472 -9.14 -9.42 -25.54
CA ARG A 472 -8.54 -10.59 -24.85
C ARG A 472 -8.37 -10.39 -23.33
N ALA A 473 -8.22 -9.16 -22.85
CA ALA A 473 -8.14 -8.84 -21.42
C ALA A 473 -9.01 -7.62 -21.05
N LEU A 474 -9.73 -7.70 -19.93
CA LEU A 474 -10.58 -6.62 -19.40
C LEU A 474 -10.36 -6.47 -17.90
N CYS A 475 -10.05 -5.25 -17.46
CA CYS A 475 -10.03 -4.86 -16.05
C CYS A 475 -11.08 -3.76 -15.82
N CYS A 476 -11.99 -3.95 -14.87
CA CYS A 476 -13.07 -3.00 -14.58
C CYS A 476 -13.38 -2.94 -13.09
N TYR A 477 -13.04 -1.82 -12.46
CA TYR A 477 -13.36 -1.54 -11.05
C TYR A 477 -14.75 -0.90 -10.96
N CYS A 478 -15.78 -1.69 -10.65
CA CYS A 478 -17.17 -1.30 -10.88
C CYS A 478 -17.95 -1.06 -9.58
N TYR A 479 -18.15 0.21 -9.23
CA TYR A 479 -18.99 0.62 -8.09
C TYR A 479 -20.49 0.49 -8.38
N ASP A 480 -20.89 0.47 -9.65
CA ASP A 480 -22.29 0.31 -10.06
C ASP A 480 -22.53 -1.10 -10.66
N PRO A 481 -23.21 -2.03 -9.94
CA PRO A 481 -23.47 -3.38 -10.42
C PRO A 481 -24.38 -3.43 -11.67
N SER A 482 -25.03 -2.33 -12.06
CA SER A 482 -25.84 -2.26 -13.28
C SER A 482 -25.02 -2.38 -14.56
N ILE A 483 -23.76 -1.92 -14.57
CA ILE A 483 -22.89 -1.95 -15.77
C ILE A 483 -22.56 -3.41 -16.14
N ILE A 484 -22.31 -4.25 -15.14
CA ILE A 484 -22.03 -5.70 -15.29
C ILE A 484 -23.29 -6.49 -15.67
N SER A 485 -24.49 -5.88 -15.61
CA SER A 485 -25.72 -6.53 -16.12
C SER A 485 -25.78 -6.63 -17.65
N SER A 486 -24.86 -5.96 -18.36
CA SER A 486 -24.72 -6.09 -19.81
C SER A 486 -24.19 -7.46 -20.21
N ASN A 487 -24.79 -8.06 -21.24
CA ASN A 487 -24.46 -9.40 -21.70
C ASN A 487 -23.04 -9.47 -22.32
N PHE A 488 -22.11 -10.15 -21.64
CA PHE A 488 -20.79 -10.58 -22.16
C PHE A 488 -20.83 -11.42 -23.47
N THR A 489 -22.01 -11.66 -24.04
CA THR A 489 -22.27 -12.44 -25.28
C THR A 489 -21.54 -11.97 -26.54
N ASN A 490 -20.87 -10.81 -26.50
CA ASN A 490 -20.09 -10.29 -27.61
C ASN A 490 -18.57 -10.40 -27.38
N THR A 491 -18.07 -10.58 -26.14
CA THR A 491 -16.64 -10.61 -25.78
C THR A 491 -16.08 -12.05 -25.79
N VAL A 492 -16.41 -12.85 -26.80
CA VAL A 492 -16.14 -14.32 -26.82
C VAL A 492 -14.65 -14.70 -26.84
N ARG A 493 -13.74 -13.74 -27.07
CA ARG A 493 -12.27 -13.94 -27.07
C ARG A 493 -11.60 -13.57 -25.74
N LEU A 494 -12.37 -13.19 -24.73
CA LEU A 494 -11.83 -12.75 -23.43
C LEU A 494 -11.16 -13.93 -22.70
N ARG A 495 -9.88 -13.75 -22.35
CA ARG A 495 -9.04 -14.68 -21.60
C ARG A 495 -8.78 -14.21 -20.17
N TYR A 496 -8.79 -12.89 -19.93
CA TYR A 496 -8.62 -12.28 -18.61
C TYR A 496 -9.77 -11.34 -18.26
N LEU A 497 -10.37 -11.52 -17.08
CA LEU A 497 -11.43 -10.67 -16.54
C LEU A 497 -11.14 -10.33 -15.07
N ASP A 498 -10.81 -9.06 -14.80
CA ASP A 498 -10.70 -8.52 -13.45
C ASP A 498 -11.89 -7.59 -13.14
N LEU A 499 -12.66 -7.99 -12.14
CA LEU A 499 -13.78 -7.24 -11.56
C LEU A 499 -13.56 -7.02 -10.05
N SER A 500 -12.32 -7.10 -9.57
CA SER A 500 -11.97 -6.88 -8.17
C SER A 500 -12.48 -5.53 -7.65
N TRP A 501 -12.67 -5.41 -6.33
CA TRP A 501 -13.24 -4.23 -5.65
C TRP A 501 -14.67 -3.84 -6.08
N SER A 502 -15.32 -4.61 -6.96
CA SER A 502 -16.68 -4.30 -7.43
C SER A 502 -17.74 -4.66 -6.38
N SER A 503 -18.80 -3.85 -6.32
CA SER A 503 -19.92 -4.07 -5.39
C SER A 503 -20.96 -5.08 -5.91
N ILE A 504 -20.49 -6.16 -6.56
CA ILE A 504 -21.34 -7.20 -7.16
C ILE A 504 -21.88 -8.17 -6.11
N VAL A 505 -23.16 -8.53 -6.21
CA VAL A 505 -23.80 -9.54 -5.34
C VAL A 505 -23.74 -10.95 -5.95
N ARG A 506 -23.84 -11.03 -7.28
CA ARG A 506 -23.78 -12.25 -8.10
C ARG A 506 -23.16 -11.89 -9.45
N LEU A 507 -22.34 -12.76 -10.02
CA LEU A 507 -21.95 -12.66 -11.42
C LEU A 507 -23.09 -13.17 -12.33
N PRO A 508 -23.33 -12.54 -13.49
CA PRO A 508 -24.35 -12.99 -14.43
C PRO A 508 -23.91 -14.28 -15.14
N SER A 509 -24.86 -15.15 -15.48
CA SER A 509 -24.60 -16.42 -16.17
C SER A 509 -24.00 -16.26 -17.57
N SER A 510 -24.03 -15.07 -18.15
CA SER A 510 -23.33 -14.72 -19.39
C SER A 510 -21.80 -14.84 -19.27
N VAL A 511 -21.22 -14.71 -18.06
CA VAL A 511 -19.78 -14.97 -17.83
C VAL A 511 -19.42 -16.42 -18.17
N CYS A 512 -20.32 -17.37 -17.92
CA CYS A 512 -20.13 -18.78 -18.24
C CYS A 512 -20.13 -19.10 -19.75
N THR A 513 -20.35 -18.09 -20.62
CA THR A 513 -20.21 -18.23 -22.07
C THR A 513 -18.82 -17.84 -22.58
N LEU A 514 -17.93 -17.40 -21.69
CA LEU A 514 -16.55 -17.03 -21.99
C LEU A 514 -15.62 -18.25 -21.92
N TYR A 515 -15.78 -19.21 -22.84
CA TYR A 515 -15.06 -20.49 -22.78
C TYR A 515 -13.53 -20.38 -22.91
N HIS A 516 -13.01 -19.24 -23.38
CA HIS A 516 -11.59 -18.92 -23.42
C HIS A 516 -11.04 -18.28 -22.14
N LEU A 517 -11.87 -18.04 -21.12
CA LEU A 517 -11.41 -17.37 -19.92
C LEU A 517 -10.42 -18.26 -19.15
N GLU A 518 -9.22 -17.73 -18.93
CA GLU A 518 -8.12 -18.34 -18.18
C GLU A 518 -8.01 -17.73 -16.78
N SER A 519 -8.28 -16.42 -16.65
CA SER A 519 -8.21 -15.67 -15.37
C SER A 519 -9.52 -14.97 -15.05
N LEU A 520 -10.08 -15.25 -13.88
CA LEU A 520 -11.22 -14.54 -13.27
C LEU A 520 -10.79 -13.95 -11.92
N LYS A 521 -10.81 -12.62 -11.78
CA LYS A 521 -10.46 -11.93 -10.53
C LYS A 521 -11.64 -11.16 -9.96
N LEU A 522 -11.91 -11.41 -8.69
CA LEU A 522 -13.03 -10.91 -7.91
C LEU A 522 -12.56 -10.54 -6.49
N ASN A 523 -11.26 -10.27 -6.30
CA ASN A 523 -10.70 -9.93 -5.00
C ASN A 523 -11.40 -8.71 -4.43
N ASN A 524 -11.57 -8.63 -3.12
CA ASN A 524 -12.22 -7.51 -2.42
C ASN A 524 -13.71 -7.29 -2.76
N CYS A 525 -14.37 -8.19 -3.52
CA CYS A 525 -15.81 -8.13 -3.82
C CYS A 525 -16.67 -8.53 -2.61
N SER A 526 -16.65 -7.70 -1.57
CA SER A 526 -17.25 -7.95 -0.24
C SER A 526 -18.77 -8.22 -0.22
N MET A 527 -19.47 -7.96 -1.32
CA MET A 527 -20.92 -8.20 -1.49
C MET A 527 -21.23 -9.53 -2.20
N LEU A 528 -20.24 -10.19 -2.80
CA LEU A 528 -20.41 -11.38 -3.63
C LEU A 528 -20.87 -12.57 -2.77
N ARG A 529 -21.98 -13.19 -3.16
CA ARG A 529 -22.56 -14.34 -2.44
C ARG A 529 -22.43 -15.67 -3.15
N TYR A 530 -22.43 -15.67 -4.49
CA TYR A 530 -22.39 -16.89 -5.30
C TYR A 530 -21.67 -16.63 -6.62
N LEU A 531 -20.89 -17.62 -7.04
CA LEU A 531 -20.50 -17.79 -8.44
C LEU A 531 -21.61 -18.54 -9.19
N PRO A 532 -21.80 -18.30 -10.51
CA PRO A 532 -22.76 -19.04 -11.30
C PRO A 532 -22.27 -20.48 -11.54
N GLU A 533 -23.17 -21.46 -11.41
CA GLU A 533 -22.86 -22.90 -11.53
C GLU A 533 -22.15 -23.26 -12.86
N GLY A 534 -22.37 -22.49 -13.93
CA GLY A 534 -21.73 -22.70 -15.22
C GLY A 534 -20.23 -22.42 -15.27
N VAL A 535 -19.60 -21.91 -14.20
CA VAL A 535 -18.14 -21.71 -14.12
C VAL A 535 -17.38 -23.03 -14.33
N THR A 536 -17.91 -24.16 -13.84
CA THR A 536 -17.25 -25.48 -13.99
C THR A 536 -17.27 -26.01 -15.43
N SER A 537 -17.98 -25.33 -16.35
CA SER A 537 -17.90 -25.61 -17.80
C SER A 537 -16.74 -24.91 -18.52
N MET A 538 -16.05 -23.96 -17.86
CA MET A 538 -15.02 -23.11 -18.46
C MET A 538 -13.63 -23.75 -18.33
N LYS A 539 -13.39 -24.81 -19.11
CA LYS A 539 -12.20 -25.68 -18.98
C LYS A 539 -10.83 -25.03 -19.17
N LYS A 540 -10.75 -23.82 -19.72
CA LYS A 540 -9.48 -23.05 -19.83
C LYS A 540 -9.12 -22.28 -18.54
N LEU A 541 -10.01 -22.22 -17.53
CA LEU A 541 -9.72 -21.50 -16.29
C LEU A 541 -8.49 -22.07 -15.57
N ARG A 542 -7.55 -21.16 -15.26
CA ARG A 542 -6.31 -21.36 -14.52
C ARG A 542 -6.32 -20.63 -13.18
N HIS A 543 -6.92 -19.44 -13.11
CA HIS A 543 -6.91 -18.62 -11.91
C HIS A 543 -8.31 -18.09 -11.56
N ILE A 544 -8.79 -18.44 -10.37
CA ILE A 544 -10.00 -17.89 -9.74
C ILE A 544 -9.57 -17.20 -8.45
N ASN A 545 -9.59 -15.86 -8.46
CA ASN A 545 -9.16 -15.05 -7.33
C ASN A 545 -10.40 -14.45 -6.64
N LEU A 546 -10.56 -14.78 -5.36
CA LEU A 546 -11.72 -14.55 -4.50
C LEU A 546 -11.34 -13.95 -3.13
N LEU A 547 -10.10 -13.49 -2.96
CA LEU A 547 -9.60 -12.99 -1.68
C LEU A 547 -10.51 -11.91 -1.11
N GLU A 548 -10.74 -11.98 0.19
CA GLU A 548 -11.62 -11.07 0.93
C GLU A 548 -13.10 -11.07 0.47
N CYS A 549 -13.58 -12.10 -0.24
CA CYS A 549 -15.01 -12.29 -0.55
C CYS A 549 -15.81 -12.82 0.65
N GLY A 550 -15.72 -12.16 1.82
CA GLY A 550 -16.29 -12.60 3.11
C GLY A 550 -17.83 -12.71 3.21
N ARG A 551 -18.55 -12.67 2.09
CA ARG A 551 -19.99 -12.99 1.99
C ARG A 551 -20.29 -14.16 1.06
N LEU A 552 -19.28 -14.80 0.47
CA LEU A 552 -19.44 -15.96 -0.40
C LEU A 552 -20.07 -17.11 0.39
N GLU A 553 -21.24 -17.59 -0.05
CA GLU A 553 -22.03 -18.54 0.73
C GLU A 553 -21.75 -20.00 0.37
N ARG A 554 -21.24 -20.27 -0.84
CA ARG A 554 -20.87 -21.60 -1.37
C ARG A 554 -20.11 -21.49 -2.70
N MET A 555 -19.36 -22.55 -3.02
CA MET A 555 -18.76 -22.78 -4.34
C MET A 555 -19.76 -23.36 -5.35
N PRO A 556 -19.51 -23.24 -6.68
CA PRO A 556 -20.27 -23.93 -7.71
C PRO A 556 -19.97 -25.44 -7.74
N LEU A 557 -20.90 -26.25 -8.25
CA LEU A 557 -20.82 -27.72 -8.21
C LEU A 557 -19.79 -28.34 -9.17
N ASN A 558 -19.02 -29.31 -8.67
CA ASN A 558 -17.99 -30.12 -9.35
C ASN A 558 -16.79 -29.27 -9.85
N LEU A 559 -16.15 -28.51 -8.95
CA LEU A 559 -14.96 -27.72 -9.26
C LEU A 559 -13.74 -28.55 -9.66
N SER A 560 -13.65 -29.80 -9.18
CA SER A 560 -12.64 -30.81 -9.56
C SER A 560 -12.52 -31.03 -11.08
N LEU A 561 -13.57 -30.73 -11.85
CA LEU A 561 -13.57 -30.79 -13.32
C LEU A 561 -12.68 -29.72 -13.99
N LEU A 562 -12.22 -28.70 -13.24
CA LEU A 562 -11.31 -27.67 -13.72
C LEU A 562 -9.84 -28.10 -13.55
N HIS A 563 -9.43 -29.16 -14.26
CA HIS A 563 -8.09 -29.75 -14.15
C HIS A 563 -6.91 -28.81 -14.43
N ASN A 564 -7.16 -27.67 -15.10
CA ASN A 564 -6.14 -26.65 -15.41
C ASN A 564 -5.99 -25.59 -14.30
N LEU A 565 -6.76 -25.66 -13.21
CA LEU A 565 -6.79 -24.63 -12.17
C LEU A 565 -5.52 -24.68 -11.29
N ARG A 566 -4.78 -23.58 -11.28
CA ARG A 566 -3.54 -23.36 -10.53
C ARG A 566 -3.72 -22.39 -9.37
N THR A 567 -4.70 -21.50 -9.43
CA THR A 567 -4.96 -20.57 -8.31
C THR A 567 -6.44 -20.59 -7.99
N LEU A 568 -6.75 -20.94 -6.75
CA LEU A 568 -8.08 -20.83 -6.15
C LEU A 568 -7.91 -20.28 -4.75
N THR A 569 -8.11 -18.98 -4.59
CA THR A 569 -7.70 -18.32 -3.34
C THR A 569 -8.63 -18.60 -2.17
N THR A 570 -9.89 -18.96 -2.45
CA THR A 570 -10.92 -19.14 -1.42
C THR A 570 -11.86 -20.28 -1.84
N PHE A 571 -12.08 -21.24 -0.94
CA PHE A 571 -12.99 -22.36 -1.10
C PHE A 571 -13.94 -22.45 0.09
N VAL A 572 -15.24 -22.41 -0.17
CA VAL A 572 -16.30 -22.45 0.87
C VAL A 572 -16.99 -23.81 0.85
N VAL A 573 -16.72 -24.66 1.84
CA VAL A 573 -17.28 -26.02 1.93
C VAL A 573 -18.80 -25.97 2.18
N ASP A 574 -19.56 -26.81 1.48
CA ASP A 574 -20.99 -27.04 1.75
C ASP A 574 -21.32 -28.55 1.69
N THR A 575 -22.38 -28.99 2.36
CA THR A 575 -22.65 -30.44 2.56
C THR A 575 -23.48 -31.06 1.43
N LYS A 576 -23.42 -30.51 0.21
CA LYS A 576 -24.15 -31.05 -0.95
C LYS A 576 -23.18 -31.80 -1.84
N ASP A 577 -23.68 -32.82 -2.53
CA ASP A 577 -22.92 -33.58 -3.51
C ASP A 577 -22.30 -32.63 -4.55
N GLY A 578 -20.97 -32.69 -4.71
CA GLY A 578 -20.22 -31.84 -5.64
C GLY A 578 -19.73 -30.50 -5.09
N CYS A 579 -19.82 -30.24 -3.78
CA CYS A 579 -19.21 -29.05 -3.16
C CYS A 579 -18.62 -29.29 -1.75
N GLY A 580 -18.37 -30.55 -1.39
CA GLY A 580 -17.58 -30.91 -0.21
C GLY A 580 -16.08 -30.69 -0.43
N ILE A 581 -15.28 -31.08 0.56
CA ILE A 581 -13.82 -30.85 0.55
C ILE A 581 -13.08 -31.77 -0.42
N GLU A 582 -13.70 -32.89 -0.80
CA GLU A 582 -13.23 -33.84 -1.82
C GLU A 582 -13.04 -33.22 -3.22
N GLU A 583 -13.68 -32.10 -3.52
CA GLU A 583 -13.44 -31.36 -4.77
C GLU A 583 -11.98 -30.88 -4.91
N LEU A 584 -11.24 -30.75 -3.81
CA LEU A 584 -9.84 -30.34 -3.78
C LEU A 584 -8.85 -31.51 -3.98
N GLN A 585 -9.32 -32.76 -4.01
CA GLN A 585 -8.47 -33.96 -3.96
C GLN A 585 -7.44 -33.98 -5.10
N ASP A 586 -7.91 -33.88 -6.35
CA ASP A 586 -7.07 -33.97 -7.54
C ASP A 586 -6.38 -32.63 -7.91
N MET A 587 -6.66 -31.54 -7.18
CA MET A 587 -6.19 -30.18 -7.48
C MET A 587 -4.75 -29.93 -7.02
N ARG A 588 -3.81 -30.80 -7.40
CA ARG A 588 -2.40 -30.79 -6.96
C ARG A 588 -1.60 -29.56 -7.41
N GLN A 589 -2.02 -28.91 -8.50
CA GLN A 589 -1.34 -27.74 -9.08
C GLN A 589 -1.67 -26.41 -8.39
N LEU A 590 -2.49 -26.41 -7.34
CA LEU A 590 -2.83 -25.19 -6.60
C LEU A 590 -1.60 -24.55 -5.96
N SER A 591 -1.40 -23.27 -6.23
CA SER A 591 -0.27 -22.46 -5.78
C SER A 591 -0.70 -21.22 -5.00
N ASN A 592 0.28 -20.58 -4.35
CA ASN A 592 0.14 -19.34 -3.59
C ASN A 592 -0.75 -19.50 -2.33
N ARG A 593 -1.83 -18.73 -2.23
CA ARG A 593 -2.72 -18.67 -1.05
C ARG A 593 -3.99 -19.50 -1.26
N LEU A 594 -4.38 -20.28 -0.25
CA LEU A 594 -5.66 -21.00 -0.19
C LEU A 594 -6.37 -20.76 1.15
N GLU A 595 -7.61 -20.27 1.09
CA GLU A 595 -8.49 -20.07 2.25
C GLU A 595 -9.62 -21.11 2.24
N LEU A 596 -9.74 -21.93 3.30
CA LEU A 596 -10.78 -22.96 3.44
C LEU A 596 -11.82 -22.56 4.50
N TYR A 597 -13.09 -22.39 4.10
CA TYR A 597 -14.18 -21.95 4.97
C TYR A 597 -15.23 -23.04 5.25
N ASN A 598 -15.94 -22.89 6.37
CA ASN A 598 -16.92 -23.84 6.92
C ASN A 598 -16.33 -25.22 7.28
N LEU A 599 -15.11 -25.30 7.80
CA LEU A 599 -14.51 -26.59 8.20
C LEU A 599 -15.32 -27.33 9.30
N SER A 600 -16.16 -26.61 10.06
CA SER A 600 -17.15 -27.20 10.98
C SER A 600 -18.19 -28.13 10.32
N LYS A 601 -18.33 -28.11 8.99
CA LYS A 601 -19.19 -29.03 8.22
C LYS A 601 -18.48 -30.31 7.77
N VAL A 602 -17.15 -30.37 7.91
CA VAL A 602 -16.30 -31.47 7.40
C VAL A 602 -16.27 -32.60 8.42
N LYS A 603 -16.29 -33.86 7.94
CA LYS A 603 -16.11 -35.05 8.79
C LYS A 603 -14.66 -35.55 8.82
N SER A 604 -13.99 -35.48 7.67
CA SER A 604 -12.55 -35.72 7.52
C SER A 604 -12.02 -34.77 6.45
N GLY A 605 -10.91 -34.10 6.74
CA GLY A 605 -10.19 -33.26 5.79
C GLY A 605 -9.26 -34.05 4.87
N SER A 606 -9.12 -35.37 5.04
CA SER A 606 -8.20 -36.23 4.27
C SER A 606 -8.29 -36.03 2.76
N ASN A 607 -9.52 -35.90 2.24
CA ASN A 607 -9.76 -35.76 0.80
C ASN A 607 -9.31 -34.40 0.25
N ALA A 608 -8.89 -33.45 1.10
CA ALA A 608 -8.29 -32.20 0.65
C ALA A 608 -6.87 -32.38 0.09
N ASN A 609 -6.16 -33.48 0.43
CA ASN A 609 -4.77 -33.75 0.03
C ASN A 609 -3.87 -32.50 0.10
N LEU A 610 -3.82 -31.81 1.25
CA LEU A 610 -3.06 -30.55 1.38
C LEU A 610 -1.53 -30.79 1.34
N HIS A 611 -1.05 -31.89 1.90
CA HIS A 611 0.36 -32.31 1.83
C HIS A 611 0.88 -32.54 0.39
N GLU A 612 0.01 -32.87 -0.58
CA GLU A 612 0.40 -33.02 -1.99
C GLU A 612 0.52 -31.68 -2.74
N LYS A 613 0.02 -30.56 -2.18
CA LYS A 613 -0.05 -29.24 -2.83
C LYS A 613 1.20 -28.43 -2.56
N GLN A 614 2.33 -28.90 -3.11
CA GLN A 614 3.68 -28.38 -2.85
C GLN A 614 3.89 -26.91 -3.26
N ASN A 615 3.04 -26.37 -4.12
CA ASN A 615 3.11 -24.99 -4.61
C ASN A 615 2.40 -23.96 -3.70
N LEU A 616 1.72 -24.40 -2.63
CA LEU A 616 1.08 -23.50 -1.67
C LEU A 616 2.11 -22.86 -0.73
N THR A 617 2.01 -21.55 -0.56
CA THR A 617 2.86 -20.73 0.32
C THR A 617 2.11 -20.14 1.50
N GLU A 618 0.79 -19.96 1.38
CA GLU A 618 -0.09 -19.42 2.41
C GLU A 618 -1.35 -20.28 2.55
N LEU A 619 -1.73 -20.63 3.78
CA LEU A 619 -2.92 -21.45 4.06
C LEU A 619 -3.71 -20.83 5.22
N SER A 620 -5.01 -20.61 4.99
CA SER A 620 -5.93 -20.11 6.02
C SER A 620 -7.09 -21.09 6.23
N LEU A 621 -7.28 -21.55 7.46
CA LEU A 621 -8.29 -22.53 7.84
C LEU A 621 -9.37 -21.87 8.71
N PHE A 622 -10.62 -21.83 8.24
CA PHE A 622 -11.76 -21.22 8.94
C PHE A 622 -12.84 -22.28 9.24
N TRP A 623 -13.10 -22.52 10.52
CA TRP A 623 -14.18 -23.40 10.96
C TRP A 623 -15.56 -22.78 10.71
N GLY A 624 -15.69 -21.47 10.90
CA GLY A 624 -16.90 -20.68 10.61
C GLY A 624 -16.99 -20.19 9.15
N ARG A 625 -17.94 -19.28 8.90
CA ARG A 625 -18.09 -18.57 7.62
C ARG A 625 -17.36 -17.23 7.63
N LYS A 626 -17.18 -16.64 8.80
CA LYS A 626 -16.45 -15.38 9.02
C LYS A 626 -15.34 -15.58 10.03
N VAL A 627 -14.31 -14.75 9.92
CA VAL A 627 -13.22 -14.61 10.90
C VAL A 627 -13.74 -14.48 12.33
N SER A 628 -14.83 -13.73 12.54
CA SER A 628 -15.45 -13.44 13.84
C SER A 628 -16.50 -14.44 14.32
N ASP A 629 -16.73 -15.55 13.61
CA ASP A 629 -17.72 -16.54 14.04
C ASP A 629 -17.13 -17.35 15.20
N ILE A 630 -17.74 -17.26 16.38
CA ILE A 630 -17.37 -18.06 17.56
C ILE A 630 -17.89 -19.49 17.35
N PRO A 631 -17.08 -20.55 17.59
CA PRO A 631 -17.55 -21.93 17.43
C PRO A 631 -18.75 -22.24 18.34
N THR A 632 -19.83 -22.74 17.75
CA THR A 632 -21.03 -23.18 18.45
C THR A 632 -20.82 -24.55 19.07
N TYR A 633 -21.00 -24.65 20.39
CA TYR A 633 -20.63 -25.84 21.19
C TYR A 633 -21.56 -27.06 21.07
N ASP A 634 -22.23 -27.26 19.93
CA ASP A 634 -23.07 -28.44 19.71
C ASP A 634 -22.20 -29.72 19.70
N GLU A 635 -22.61 -30.71 20.49
CA GLU A 635 -21.75 -31.79 21.02
C GLU A 635 -21.33 -32.89 20.02
N VAL A 636 -21.31 -32.62 18.71
CA VAL A 636 -21.30 -33.67 17.65
C VAL A 636 -20.13 -33.58 16.67
N ASN A 637 -19.30 -32.52 16.69
CA ASN A 637 -18.27 -32.30 15.67
C ASN A 637 -16.88 -32.85 16.05
N ASN A 638 -16.33 -33.73 15.22
CA ASN A 638 -14.98 -34.28 15.33
C ASN A 638 -13.88 -33.28 14.90
N GLU A 639 -13.90 -32.06 15.42
CA GLU A 639 -13.03 -30.96 14.95
C GLU A 639 -11.54 -31.29 15.06
N VAL A 640 -11.14 -32.05 16.09
CA VAL A 640 -9.77 -32.54 16.29
C VAL A 640 -9.36 -33.48 15.15
N GLU A 641 -10.23 -34.41 14.73
CA GLU A 641 -9.95 -35.32 13.60
C GLU A 641 -9.89 -34.56 12.27
N VAL A 642 -10.71 -33.50 12.11
CA VAL A 642 -10.67 -32.62 10.94
C VAL A 642 -9.33 -31.89 10.87
N LEU A 643 -8.85 -31.26 11.96
CA LEU A 643 -7.54 -30.59 11.97
C LEU A 643 -6.38 -31.59 11.79
N GLU A 644 -6.45 -32.77 12.41
CA GLU A 644 -5.46 -33.84 12.25
C GLU A 644 -5.33 -34.29 10.79
N SER A 645 -6.45 -34.37 10.06
CA SER A 645 -6.49 -34.81 8.66
C SER A 645 -6.21 -33.70 7.62
N LEU A 646 -5.97 -32.46 8.06
CA LEU A 646 -5.64 -31.30 7.22
C LEU A 646 -4.13 -30.98 7.21
N GLU A 647 -3.28 -32.01 7.24
CA GLU A 647 -1.82 -31.88 7.18
C GLU A 647 -1.37 -31.11 5.91
N PRO A 648 -0.73 -29.93 6.05
CA PRO A 648 -0.25 -29.12 4.93
C PRO A 648 1.09 -29.62 4.39
N TYR A 649 1.59 -29.01 3.31
CA TYR A 649 2.97 -29.21 2.87
C TYR A 649 3.94 -28.37 3.73
N GLY A 650 5.07 -28.97 4.17
CA GLY A 650 6.03 -28.31 5.08
C GLY A 650 6.77 -27.09 4.53
N GLY A 651 6.63 -26.76 3.24
CA GLY A 651 7.17 -25.55 2.60
C GLY A 651 6.38 -24.26 2.87
N LEU A 652 5.35 -24.31 3.71
CA LEU A 652 4.42 -23.22 3.99
C LEU A 652 5.11 -22.02 4.67
N LYS A 653 4.77 -20.79 4.26
CA LYS A 653 5.30 -19.53 4.80
C LYS A 653 4.34 -18.82 5.74
N ILE A 654 3.03 -18.92 5.51
CA ILE A 654 1.99 -18.30 6.34
C ILE A 654 0.92 -19.35 6.66
N LEU A 655 0.58 -19.49 7.94
CA LEU A 655 -0.49 -20.35 8.43
C LEU A 655 -1.45 -19.52 9.30
N GLU A 656 -2.73 -19.55 8.95
CA GLU A 656 -3.78 -18.87 9.71
C GLU A 656 -4.86 -19.88 10.11
N VAL A 657 -5.29 -19.89 11.39
CA VAL A 657 -6.32 -20.81 11.91
C VAL A 657 -7.37 -20.02 12.69
N TYR A 658 -8.63 -20.11 12.27
CA TYR A 658 -9.74 -19.34 12.82
C TYR A 658 -10.93 -20.21 13.24
N GLY A 659 -11.42 -20.00 14.46
CA GLY A 659 -12.68 -20.59 14.93
C GLY A 659 -12.60 -22.05 15.38
N TYR A 660 -11.39 -22.61 15.57
CA TYR A 660 -11.21 -24.01 15.95
C TYR A 660 -11.65 -24.25 17.41
N GLY A 661 -12.69 -25.07 17.61
CA GLY A 661 -13.26 -25.41 18.91
C GLY A 661 -12.69 -26.70 19.53
N GLY A 662 -11.73 -27.35 18.90
CA GLY A 662 -10.99 -28.47 19.49
C GLY A 662 -10.08 -28.02 20.65
N HIS A 663 -9.71 -28.97 21.51
CA HIS A 663 -8.94 -28.70 22.73
C HIS A 663 -7.43 -28.95 22.56
N GLU A 664 -7.05 -29.93 21.74
CA GLU A 664 -5.67 -30.25 21.38
C GLU A 664 -5.28 -29.70 20.00
N VAL A 665 -4.00 -29.41 19.79
CA VAL A 665 -3.41 -29.22 18.44
C VAL A 665 -3.08 -30.57 17.80
N SER A 666 -3.13 -30.65 16.47
CA SER A 666 -2.83 -31.88 15.70
C SER A 666 -1.38 -32.33 15.84
N ARG A 667 -1.09 -33.60 15.51
CA ARG A 667 0.26 -34.18 15.60
C ARG A 667 1.24 -33.50 14.64
N TRP A 668 0.82 -33.14 13.44
CA TRP A 668 1.66 -32.42 12.48
C TRP A 668 2.01 -31.00 12.96
N MET A 669 1.19 -30.39 13.84
CA MET A 669 1.52 -29.14 14.54
C MET A 669 2.51 -29.35 15.71
N ARG A 670 2.86 -30.59 16.05
CA ARG A 670 3.88 -30.95 17.04
C ARG A 670 5.18 -31.45 16.41
N ASP A 671 5.35 -31.35 15.09
CA ASP A 671 6.64 -31.61 14.42
C ASP A 671 7.33 -30.27 14.09
N PRO A 672 8.50 -29.96 14.70
CA PRO A 672 9.26 -28.74 14.39
C PRO A 672 9.67 -28.61 12.91
N GLN A 673 9.80 -29.73 12.17
CA GLN A 673 10.16 -29.68 10.74
C GLN A 673 9.07 -29.04 9.88
N MET A 674 7.80 -29.18 10.28
CA MET A 674 6.64 -28.59 9.57
C MET A 674 6.66 -27.05 9.55
N PHE A 675 7.43 -26.44 10.45
CA PHE A 675 7.52 -24.98 10.59
C PHE A 675 8.91 -24.42 10.24
N GLN A 676 9.75 -25.19 9.53
CA GLN A 676 11.08 -24.74 9.12
C GLN A 676 11.04 -23.47 8.24
N TYR A 677 10.00 -23.28 7.44
CA TYR A 677 9.85 -22.14 6.52
C TYR A 677 8.76 -21.14 6.95
N LEU A 678 8.04 -21.41 8.04
CA LEU A 678 6.92 -20.60 8.50
C LEU A 678 7.38 -19.26 9.08
N ARG A 679 6.95 -18.15 8.45
CA ARG A 679 7.25 -16.78 8.87
C ARG A 679 6.16 -16.14 9.70
N GLU A 680 4.90 -16.51 9.47
CA GLU A 680 3.73 -15.88 10.09
C GLU A 680 2.74 -16.97 10.54
N LEU A 681 2.37 -16.92 11.83
CA LEU A 681 1.34 -17.76 12.43
C LEU A 681 0.26 -16.87 13.04
N ILE A 682 -1.00 -17.09 12.63
CA ILE A 682 -2.17 -16.45 13.22
C ILE A 682 -3.10 -17.54 13.77
N VAL A 683 -3.46 -17.48 15.05
CA VAL A 683 -4.47 -18.36 15.67
C VAL A 683 -5.50 -17.49 16.37
N SER A 684 -6.77 -17.62 15.98
CA SER A 684 -7.82 -16.68 16.41
C SER A 684 -9.17 -17.35 16.64
N ASN A 685 -9.90 -16.91 17.69
CA ASN A 685 -11.23 -17.42 18.05
C ASN A 685 -11.22 -18.95 18.32
N CYS A 686 -10.18 -19.44 18.99
CA CYS A 686 -10.00 -20.86 19.35
C CYS A 686 -10.16 -21.09 20.86
N PRO A 687 -11.35 -20.88 21.46
CA PRO A 687 -11.51 -20.67 22.90
C PRO A 687 -11.22 -21.91 23.77
N ARG A 688 -11.33 -23.13 23.21
CA ARG A 688 -11.10 -24.40 23.92
C ARG A 688 -9.66 -24.91 23.78
N CYS A 689 -8.88 -24.35 22.86
CA CYS A 689 -7.52 -24.79 22.58
C CYS A 689 -6.61 -24.43 23.76
N LYS A 690 -5.93 -25.43 24.32
CA LYS A 690 -5.08 -25.29 25.52
C LYS A 690 -3.60 -25.16 25.21
N ASP A 691 -3.18 -25.74 24.09
CA ASP A 691 -1.80 -25.86 23.67
C ASP A 691 -1.57 -25.04 22.40
N LEU A 692 -0.33 -24.65 22.16
CA LEU A 692 0.11 -24.11 20.87
C LEU A 692 1.03 -25.11 20.15
N PRO A 693 1.15 -25.00 18.81
CA PRO A 693 2.16 -25.73 18.05
C PRO A 693 3.58 -25.43 18.58
N ILE A 694 4.55 -26.32 18.34
CA ILE A 694 5.97 -26.16 18.77
C ILE A 694 6.71 -25.16 17.86
N VAL A 695 6.09 -24.00 17.59
CA VAL A 695 6.61 -22.95 16.72
C VAL A 695 7.65 -22.06 17.39
N TRP A 696 7.80 -22.16 18.72
CA TRP A 696 8.83 -21.45 19.46
C TRP A 696 10.26 -21.93 19.16
N LEU A 697 10.41 -23.14 18.60
CA LEU A 697 11.66 -23.66 18.04
C LEU A 697 11.91 -23.21 16.58
N SER A 698 10.95 -22.55 15.92
CA SER A 698 11.11 -22.17 14.51
C SER A 698 12.22 -21.12 14.33
N SER A 699 13.13 -21.41 13.40
CA SER A 699 14.23 -20.52 13.01
C SER A 699 13.83 -19.53 11.90
N SER A 700 12.55 -19.46 11.54
CA SER A 700 12.02 -18.61 10.46
C SER A 700 10.80 -17.77 10.86
N LEU A 701 10.15 -18.04 12.00
CA LEU A 701 8.98 -17.27 12.45
C LEU A 701 9.36 -15.82 12.80
N GLU A 702 8.76 -14.87 12.09
CA GLU A 702 8.95 -13.41 12.24
C GLU A 702 7.73 -12.74 12.87
N HIS A 703 6.51 -13.28 12.68
CA HIS A 703 5.27 -12.78 13.28
C HIS A 703 4.42 -13.89 13.93
N LEU A 704 3.92 -13.62 15.13
CA LEU A 704 2.96 -14.44 15.87
C LEU A 704 1.76 -13.58 16.30
N SER A 705 0.55 -13.99 15.97
CA SER A 705 -0.70 -13.35 16.41
C SER A 705 -1.64 -14.38 17.04
N LEU A 706 -2.03 -14.16 18.29
CA LEU A 706 -2.89 -15.03 19.08
C LEU A 706 -4.09 -14.23 19.61
N SER A 707 -5.31 -14.64 19.29
CA SER A 707 -6.50 -13.93 19.76
C SER A 707 -7.66 -14.84 20.17
N ASN A 708 -8.36 -14.48 21.25
CA ASN A 708 -9.53 -15.20 21.76
C ASN A 708 -9.31 -16.72 21.92
N MET A 709 -8.20 -17.07 22.59
CA MET A 709 -7.88 -18.44 23.04
C MET A 709 -8.09 -18.53 24.55
N VAL A 710 -9.35 -18.61 24.97
CA VAL A 710 -9.77 -18.52 26.38
C VAL A 710 -9.10 -19.55 27.29
N SER A 711 -8.82 -20.76 26.80
CA SER A 711 -8.24 -21.86 27.59
C SER A 711 -6.71 -21.95 27.56
N LEU A 712 -6.01 -21.05 26.86
CA LEU A 712 -4.56 -21.06 26.71
C LEU A 712 -3.88 -20.50 27.96
N THR A 713 -3.17 -21.34 28.72
CA THR A 713 -2.50 -20.94 29.97
C THR A 713 -1.02 -20.56 29.79
N THR A 714 -0.37 -21.12 28.77
CA THR A 714 1.07 -20.98 28.52
C THR A 714 1.36 -20.95 27.02
N ILE A 715 2.29 -20.10 26.55
CA ILE A 715 2.64 -20.05 25.11
C ILE A 715 3.58 -21.19 24.69
N CYS A 716 4.55 -21.57 25.54
CA CYS A 716 5.48 -22.67 25.29
C CYS A 716 5.32 -23.74 26.39
N HIS A 717 4.82 -24.94 26.06
CA HIS A 717 4.61 -26.04 27.02
C HIS A 717 5.70 -27.13 26.85
N ASN A 718 5.85 -28.02 27.85
CA ASN A 718 6.73 -29.19 27.87
C ASN A 718 8.17 -28.98 27.36
N ILE A 719 8.73 -27.79 27.60
CA ILE A 719 10.01 -27.35 27.04
C ILE A 719 11.18 -28.28 27.41
N ASP A 720 11.13 -28.89 28.59
CA ASP A 720 12.10 -29.87 29.07
C ASP A 720 12.05 -31.19 28.29
N VAL A 721 10.86 -31.69 27.98
CA VAL A 721 10.66 -32.95 27.23
C VAL A 721 10.94 -32.74 25.74
N GLU A 722 10.51 -31.61 25.18
CA GLU A 722 10.63 -31.31 23.75
C GLU A 722 12.01 -30.74 23.37
N ALA A 723 12.85 -30.42 24.35
CA ALA A 723 14.24 -29.97 24.14
C ALA A 723 15.31 -31.02 24.51
N GLU A 724 14.95 -32.28 24.80
CA GLU A 724 15.92 -33.39 24.94
C GLU A 724 16.64 -33.67 23.61
N GLY A 725 17.66 -32.85 23.33
CA GLY A 725 18.40 -32.81 22.07
C GLY A 725 19.02 -31.44 21.74
N CYS A 726 18.49 -30.35 22.32
CA CYS A 726 19.01 -29.00 22.14
C CYS A 726 20.07 -28.64 23.21
N ASN A 727 21.34 -28.82 22.87
CA ASN A 727 22.44 -28.34 23.73
C ASN A 727 22.55 -26.80 23.71
N ASN A 728 22.69 -26.23 24.91
CA ASN A 728 22.81 -24.80 25.25
C ASN A 728 21.52 -23.96 25.16
N SER A 729 21.24 -23.24 26.26
CA SER A 729 20.34 -22.07 26.39
C SER A 729 19.22 -21.94 25.33
N LEU A 730 18.03 -22.39 25.70
CA LEU A 730 16.79 -22.27 24.91
C LEU A 730 16.53 -20.84 24.42
N LEU A 731 16.91 -20.57 23.16
CA LEU A 731 16.52 -19.36 22.44
C LEU A 731 15.11 -19.54 21.89
N ILE A 732 14.13 -19.25 22.74
CA ILE A 732 12.71 -19.23 22.39
C ILE A 732 12.48 -18.09 21.38
N PHE A 733 11.83 -18.39 20.25
CA PHE A 733 11.51 -17.41 19.19
C PHE A 733 12.73 -16.61 18.65
N PRO A 734 13.73 -17.28 18.05
CA PRO A 734 15.02 -16.66 17.72
C PRO A 734 14.99 -15.56 16.64
N LYS A 735 13.92 -15.47 15.84
CA LYS A 735 13.73 -14.44 14.79
C LYS A 735 12.41 -13.64 14.89
N LEU A 736 11.63 -13.85 15.95
CA LEU A 736 10.33 -13.22 16.08
C LEU A 736 10.51 -11.71 16.29
N LYS A 737 9.94 -10.91 15.38
CA LYS A 737 9.98 -9.45 15.40
C LYS A 737 8.72 -8.83 15.96
N ARG A 738 7.57 -9.45 15.71
CA ARG A 738 6.27 -8.93 16.16
C ARG A 738 5.42 -10.01 16.82
N MET A 739 4.96 -9.74 18.03
CA MET A 739 4.01 -10.58 18.76
C MET A 739 2.76 -9.78 19.13
N GLU A 740 1.59 -10.34 18.83
CA GLU A 740 0.30 -9.77 19.15
C GLU A 740 -0.57 -10.78 19.91
N LEU A 741 -1.00 -10.40 21.12
CA LEU A 741 -1.82 -11.20 22.02
C LEU A 741 -3.10 -10.43 22.33
N SER A 742 -4.28 -11.02 22.13
CA SER A 742 -5.56 -10.33 22.36
C SER A 742 -6.63 -11.24 22.98
N TYR A 743 -7.19 -10.86 24.12
CA TYR A 743 -8.24 -11.61 24.82
C TYR A 743 -7.79 -13.05 25.14
N LEU A 744 -6.76 -13.17 25.98
CA LEU A 744 -6.21 -14.43 26.50
C LEU A 744 -6.36 -14.46 28.03
N PRO A 745 -7.60 -14.60 28.56
CA PRO A 745 -7.88 -14.40 29.98
C PRO A 745 -7.15 -15.38 30.91
N GLU A 746 -6.95 -16.63 30.50
CA GLU A 746 -6.28 -17.66 31.31
C GLU A 746 -4.75 -17.70 31.14
N LEU A 747 -4.16 -16.86 30.28
CA LEU A 747 -2.72 -16.86 30.01
C LEU A 747 -1.95 -16.35 31.24
N GLU A 748 -1.29 -17.27 31.94
CA GLU A 748 -0.52 -16.98 33.16
C GLU A 748 0.97 -16.80 32.87
N ARG A 749 1.53 -17.51 31.87
CA ARG A 749 2.99 -17.62 31.66
C ARG A 749 3.38 -17.69 30.20
N TRP A 750 4.62 -17.29 29.92
CA TRP A 750 5.25 -17.43 28.60
C TRP A 750 5.71 -18.87 28.31
N ALA A 751 6.19 -19.58 29.32
CA ALA A 751 6.87 -20.87 29.20
C ALA A 751 6.62 -21.76 30.43
N GLY A 752 6.61 -23.08 30.23
CA GLY A 752 6.47 -24.08 31.30
C GLY A 752 7.08 -25.43 30.92
N ASN A 753 7.72 -26.08 31.89
CA ASN A 753 8.20 -27.46 31.81
C ASN A 753 7.12 -28.46 32.27
N SER A 754 7.42 -29.75 32.18
CA SER A 754 6.50 -30.85 32.52
C SER A 754 6.05 -30.86 33.99
N SER A 755 6.80 -30.24 34.90
CA SER A 755 6.41 -30.05 36.32
C SER A 755 5.62 -28.76 36.59
N GLY A 756 5.49 -27.87 35.61
CA GLY A 756 4.83 -26.57 35.78
C GLY A 756 5.66 -25.53 36.56
N GLU A 757 6.97 -25.72 36.71
CA GLU A 757 7.91 -24.83 37.39
C GLU A 757 8.94 -24.21 36.43
N LEU A 758 8.60 -23.07 35.82
CA LEU A 758 9.60 -22.16 35.23
C LEU A 758 9.28 -20.70 35.62
N ASN A 759 9.98 -20.19 36.63
CA ASN A 759 10.05 -18.77 36.99
C ASN A 759 11.45 -18.25 36.65
N GLY A 760 11.69 -18.00 35.35
CA GLY A 760 12.92 -17.41 34.84
C GLY A 760 12.61 -16.23 33.91
N SER A 761 13.57 -15.31 33.78
CA SER A 761 13.45 -14.23 32.80
C SER A 761 13.61 -14.81 31.39
N ILE A 762 12.60 -14.62 30.54
CA ILE A 762 12.56 -15.18 29.18
C ILE A 762 12.95 -14.10 28.20
N VAL A 763 13.91 -14.41 27.34
CA VAL A 763 14.49 -13.47 26.38
C VAL A 763 13.94 -13.76 24.99
N PHE A 764 13.31 -12.77 24.36
CA PHE A 764 12.93 -12.78 22.95
C PHE A 764 13.93 -11.90 22.17
N PRO A 765 14.97 -12.46 21.53
CA PRO A 765 16.18 -11.73 21.17
C PRO A 765 16.02 -10.73 20.03
N GLN A 766 14.96 -10.82 19.24
CA GLN A 766 14.71 -10.01 18.03
C GLN A 766 13.35 -9.29 18.04
N LEU A 767 12.64 -9.27 19.18
CA LEU A 767 11.27 -8.75 19.25
C LEU A 767 11.25 -7.21 19.24
N GLU A 768 10.83 -6.63 18.12
CA GLU A 768 10.75 -5.19 17.87
C GLU A 768 9.42 -4.57 18.34
N GLU A 769 8.31 -5.33 18.25
CA GLU A 769 6.94 -4.88 18.56
C GLU A 769 6.17 -5.92 19.37
N LEU A 770 5.69 -5.55 20.57
CA LEU A 770 4.86 -6.38 21.44
C LEU A 770 3.52 -5.70 21.72
N ILE A 771 2.42 -6.39 21.41
CA ILE A 771 1.05 -5.90 21.56
C ILE A 771 0.27 -6.90 22.41
N ILE A 772 -0.37 -6.41 23.48
CA ILE A 772 -1.14 -7.19 24.45
C ILE A 772 -2.46 -6.48 24.74
N TYR A 773 -3.58 -7.16 24.51
CA TYR A 773 -4.93 -6.75 24.85
C TYR A 773 -5.60 -7.83 25.72
N ASP A 774 -6.27 -7.48 26.82
CA ASP A 774 -7.07 -8.40 27.66
C ASP A 774 -6.39 -9.74 28.02
N CYS A 775 -5.16 -9.68 28.54
CA CYS A 775 -4.40 -10.85 29.01
C CYS A 775 -4.17 -10.75 30.53
N ASN A 776 -5.24 -10.85 31.31
CA ASN A 776 -5.31 -10.35 32.69
C ASN A 776 -4.47 -11.13 33.71
N LYS A 777 -4.26 -12.43 33.51
CA LYS A 777 -3.49 -13.29 34.40
C LYS A 777 -1.98 -13.20 34.19
N LEU A 778 -1.52 -12.59 33.10
CA LEU A 778 -0.12 -12.55 32.73
C LEU A 778 0.66 -11.64 33.69
N SER A 779 1.55 -12.21 34.49
CA SER A 779 2.21 -11.49 35.60
C SER A 779 3.58 -10.87 35.28
N THR A 780 4.18 -11.23 34.15
CA THR A 780 5.53 -10.78 33.75
C THR A 780 5.59 -10.53 32.25
N LEU A 781 6.50 -9.64 31.83
CA LEU A 781 6.80 -9.37 30.42
C LEU A 781 8.20 -9.89 30.06
N PRO A 782 8.44 -10.25 28.79
CA PRO A 782 9.69 -10.84 28.34
C PRO A 782 10.79 -9.78 28.20
N GLU A 783 12.04 -10.19 28.38
CA GLU A 783 13.19 -9.36 28.03
C GLU A 783 13.36 -9.31 26.52
N SER A 784 13.58 -8.11 25.96
CA SER A 784 13.95 -7.98 24.56
C SER A 784 14.75 -6.70 24.31
N PRO A 785 16.05 -6.79 23.99
CA PRO A 785 16.92 -5.61 23.90
C PRO A 785 16.57 -4.67 22.74
N VAL A 786 15.86 -5.18 21.73
CA VAL A 786 15.47 -4.44 20.50
C VAL A 786 14.02 -3.98 20.49
N LEU A 787 13.27 -4.14 21.59
CA LEU A 787 11.88 -3.73 21.68
C LEU A 787 11.74 -2.21 21.49
N THR A 788 11.04 -1.80 20.44
CA THR A 788 10.82 -0.38 20.09
C THR A 788 9.40 0.10 20.37
N HIS A 789 8.42 -0.81 20.32
CA HIS A 789 6.99 -0.54 20.50
C HIS A 789 6.35 -1.54 21.48
N LEU A 790 5.71 -1.04 22.53
CA LEU A 790 4.98 -1.86 23.52
C LEU A 790 3.56 -1.30 23.73
N VAL A 791 2.56 -2.18 23.62
CA VAL A 791 1.15 -1.87 23.91
C VAL A 791 0.59 -2.91 24.88
N CYS A 792 0.04 -2.50 26.01
CA CYS A 792 -0.58 -3.39 27.02
C CYS A 792 -1.89 -2.77 27.58
N ILE A 793 -3.07 -3.20 27.13
CA ILE A 793 -4.36 -2.62 27.55
C ILE A 793 -5.31 -3.73 28.03
N GLY A 794 -6.02 -3.51 29.14
CA GLY A 794 -7.07 -4.41 29.64
C GLY A 794 -8.38 -3.67 29.90
N TYR A 795 -9.51 -4.34 29.67
CA TYR A 795 -10.87 -3.77 29.70
C TYR A 795 -11.82 -4.40 30.73
N THR A 796 -11.40 -5.43 31.48
CA THR A 796 -12.27 -6.18 32.42
C THR A 796 -12.00 -5.91 33.90
N GLU A 797 -13.04 -5.98 34.73
CA GLU A 797 -13.02 -5.54 36.14
C GLU A 797 -12.30 -6.50 37.13
N ASP A 798 -12.01 -7.74 36.72
CA ASP A 798 -11.56 -8.82 37.63
C ASP A 798 -10.04 -8.89 37.84
N ARG A 799 -9.64 -8.84 39.12
CA ARG A 799 -8.32 -9.19 39.69
C ARG A 799 -7.08 -8.68 38.92
N LEU A 800 -6.75 -7.41 39.14
CA LEU A 800 -5.48 -6.79 38.77
C LEU A 800 -4.27 -7.54 39.36
N VAL A 801 -3.50 -8.23 38.53
CA VAL A 801 -2.14 -8.66 38.86
C VAL A 801 -1.16 -7.56 38.45
N SER A 802 -0.30 -7.12 39.36
CA SER A 802 0.77 -6.17 39.06
C SER A 802 1.82 -6.84 38.16
N MET A 803 1.87 -6.45 36.88
CA MET A 803 2.93 -6.92 35.97
C MET A 803 4.30 -6.41 36.42
N ASN A 804 5.23 -7.32 36.71
CA ASN A 804 6.61 -6.94 37.01
C ASN A 804 7.34 -6.53 35.73
N MET A 805 7.67 -5.25 35.62
CA MET A 805 8.48 -4.67 34.56
C MET A 805 9.99 -4.87 34.85
N PRO A 806 10.75 -5.57 33.98
CA PRO A 806 12.21 -5.65 34.14
C PRO A 806 12.85 -4.31 33.72
N LEU A 807 13.05 -3.42 34.71
CA LEU A 807 13.40 -1.99 34.56
C LEU A 807 14.67 -1.65 33.74
N TYR A 808 15.46 -2.64 33.32
CA TYR A 808 16.71 -2.46 32.58
C TYR A 808 16.72 -3.11 31.18
N SER A 809 15.64 -3.79 30.78
CA SER A 809 15.70 -4.76 29.67
C SER A 809 15.26 -4.24 28.30
N TRP A 810 14.78 -3.00 28.19
CA TRP A 810 14.28 -2.41 26.94
C TRP A 810 14.95 -1.05 26.61
N PRO A 811 16.26 -1.01 26.31
CA PRO A 811 16.99 0.23 26.02
C PRO A 811 16.56 0.93 24.71
N SER A 812 15.82 0.23 23.85
CA SER A 812 15.42 0.68 22.51
C SER A 812 13.97 1.21 22.43
N LEU A 813 13.26 1.27 23.56
CA LEU A 813 11.82 1.55 23.60
C LEU A 813 11.51 3.01 23.23
N THR A 814 10.70 3.21 22.19
CA THR A 814 10.32 4.54 21.68
C THR A 814 8.85 4.87 21.85
N SER A 815 7.97 3.86 21.89
CA SER A 815 6.52 4.00 22.03
C SER A 815 5.99 3.04 23.09
N LEU A 816 5.21 3.58 24.03
CA LEU A 816 4.59 2.83 25.11
C LEU A 816 3.13 3.25 25.32
N LYS A 817 2.20 2.30 25.26
CA LYS A 817 0.76 2.52 25.48
C LYS A 817 0.21 1.51 26.47
N VAL A 818 -0.04 1.91 27.72
CA VAL A 818 -0.28 0.94 28.78
C VAL A 818 -1.36 1.39 29.79
N GLY A 819 -2.29 0.50 30.12
CA GLY A 819 -3.33 0.70 31.17
C GLY A 819 -2.92 0.27 32.59
N LEU A 820 -1.71 -0.29 32.74
CA LEU A 820 -1.12 -0.85 33.96
C LEU A 820 0.38 -0.50 34.07
N LEU A 821 0.76 0.58 34.77
CA LEU A 821 2.19 0.93 34.95
C LEU A 821 2.55 1.28 36.39
N ALA A 822 3.76 0.89 36.77
CA ALA A 822 4.53 1.46 37.86
C ALA A 822 5.91 1.92 37.33
N ASN A 823 6.39 3.06 37.86
CA ASN A 823 7.74 3.62 37.73
C ASN A 823 8.41 3.58 36.35
N MET A 824 8.17 4.62 35.54
CA MET A 824 8.98 4.93 34.35
C MET A 824 9.21 6.43 34.22
N THR A 825 10.31 6.81 33.53
CA THR A 825 10.61 8.21 33.16
C THR A 825 10.13 8.48 31.73
N LEU A 826 8.83 8.74 31.56
CA LEU A 826 8.17 8.88 30.26
C LEU A 826 8.03 10.34 29.82
N ARG A 827 8.11 10.61 28.50
CA ARG A 827 7.76 11.91 27.90
C ARG A 827 6.30 12.03 27.45
N SER A 828 5.66 10.92 27.07
CA SER A 828 4.25 10.89 26.65
C SER A 828 3.55 9.73 27.35
N LEU A 829 2.30 9.92 27.76
CA LEU A 829 1.50 9.00 28.56
C LEU A 829 0.08 8.92 27.99
N GLU A 830 -0.39 7.71 27.62
CA GLU A 830 -1.75 7.47 27.11
C GLU A 830 -2.54 6.61 28.10
N VAL A 831 -3.48 7.23 28.81
CA VAL A 831 -4.43 6.65 29.76
C VAL A 831 -5.73 6.29 29.03
N LYS A 832 -6.15 5.02 29.12
CA LYS A 832 -7.42 4.56 28.54
C LYS A 832 -8.27 3.81 29.56
N SER A 833 -9.58 3.96 29.41
CA SER A 833 -10.61 3.37 30.27
C SER A 833 -10.56 3.85 31.72
N ASP A 834 -11.60 3.51 32.46
CA ASP A 834 -11.73 3.83 33.87
C ASP A 834 -10.70 3.16 34.76
N TYR A 835 -10.27 1.97 34.37
CA TYR A 835 -9.22 1.24 35.05
C TYR A 835 -7.86 1.91 34.86
N GLY A 836 -7.55 2.38 33.65
CA GLY A 836 -6.30 3.10 33.39
C GLY A 836 -6.21 4.41 34.18
N PHE A 837 -7.32 5.13 34.33
CA PHE A 837 -7.30 6.37 35.12
C PHE A 837 -7.11 6.10 36.61
N ILE A 838 -7.85 5.12 37.18
CA ILE A 838 -7.70 4.75 38.59
C ILE A 838 -6.28 4.21 38.85
N SER A 839 -5.79 3.27 38.04
CA SER A 839 -4.47 2.65 38.24
C SER A 839 -3.32 3.66 38.18
N THR A 840 -3.41 4.67 37.31
CA THR A 840 -2.38 5.70 37.14
C THR A 840 -2.32 6.68 38.32
N PHE A 841 -3.46 7.05 38.92
CA PHE A 841 -3.54 8.16 39.87
C PHE A 841 -3.95 7.80 41.31
N SER A 842 -4.36 6.56 41.62
CA SER A 842 -4.90 6.20 42.95
C SER A 842 -3.86 6.03 44.07
N LEU A 843 -2.57 5.87 43.74
CA LEU A 843 -1.52 5.53 44.71
C LEU A 843 -0.51 6.69 44.87
N PRO A 844 -0.42 7.34 46.05
CA PRO A 844 0.43 8.53 46.25
C PRO A 844 1.93 8.33 45.95
N ALA A 845 2.44 7.11 46.05
CA ALA A 845 3.85 6.78 45.85
C ALA A 845 4.33 6.87 44.38
N HIS A 846 3.42 7.00 43.40
CA HIS A 846 3.76 7.02 41.97
C HIS A 846 3.78 8.42 41.36
N LEU A 847 3.31 9.44 42.09
CA LEU A 847 3.14 10.80 41.57
C LEU A 847 4.47 11.47 41.17
N ASP A 848 5.57 11.14 41.84
CA ASP A 848 6.91 11.66 41.52
C ASP A 848 7.42 11.21 40.13
N CYS A 849 6.95 10.07 39.62
CA CYS A 849 7.41 9.50 38.35
C CYS A 849 6.92 10.27 37.12
N PHE A 850 5.79 10.98 37.21
CA PHE A 850 5.19 11.68 36.08
C PHE A 850 5.70 13.12 35.89
N THR A 851 6.63 13.56 36.74
CA THR A 851 7.24 14.92 36.70
C THR A 851 7.98 15.25 35.40
N VAL A 852 8.31 14.24 34.58
CA VAL A 852 8.98 14.37 33.28
C VAL A 852 8.06 14.27 32.05
N VAL A 853 6.76 14.04 32.25
CA VAL A 853 5.79 13.89 31.16
C VAL A 853 5.50 15.24 30.50
N GLU A 854 5.65 15.29 29.17
CA GLU A 854 5.39 16.45 28.32
C GLU A 854 4.04 16.31 27.56
N GLU A 855 3.49 15.11 27.44
CA GLU A 855 2.19 14.84 26.80
C GLU A 855 1.33 13.80 27.54
N LEU A 856 0.04 14.08 27.67
CA LEU A 856 -0.96 13.21 28.31
C LEU A 856 -2.20 13.09 27.43
N VAL A 857 -2.60 11.86 27.16
CA VAL A 857 -3.85 11.50 26.48
C VAL A 857 -4.72 10.74 27.47
N ILE A 858 -5.97 11.15 27.68
CA ILE A 858 -6.98 10.45 28.49
C ILE A 858 -8.14 10.10 27.57
N SER A 859 -8.55 8.82 27.50
CA SER A 859 -9.70 8.45 26.67
C SER A 859 -10.59 7.33 27.21
N ASN A 860 -11.90 7.44 26.95
CA ASN A 860 -12.95 6.51 27.39
C ASN A 860 -13.06 6.35 28.93
N CYS A 861 -12.73 7.38 29.71
CA CYS A 861 -12.82 7.35 31.17
C CYS A 861 -14.14 7.97 31.66
N SER A 862 -15.11 7.14 32.07
CA SER A 862 -16.43 7.52 32.58
C SER A 862 -16.50 7.60 34.13
N ASN A 863 -15.45 7.28 34.87
CA ASN A 863 -15.32 7.50 36.32
C ASN A 863 -14.80 8.91 36.65
N ILE A 864 -14.28 9.62 35.65
CA ILE A 864 -13.88 11.03 35.79
C ILE A 864 -15.15 11.89 35.78
N VAL A 865 -15.83 12.02 36.92
CA VAL A 865 -17.07 12.81 37.08
C VAL A 865 -16.83 14.31 37.22
N ARG A 866 -15.62 14.70 37.61
CA ARG A 866 -15.13 16.08 37.80
C ARG A 866 -13.76 16.25 37.15
N TRP A 867 -13.33 17.49 36.94
CA TRP A 867 -11.97 17.74 36.46
C TRP A 867 -10.92 17.14 37.43
N PRO A 868 -9.91 16.40 36.92
CA PRO A 868 -8.92 15.72 37.75
C PRO A 868 -7.80 16.68 38.23
N LEU A 869 -8.19 17.75 38.92
CA LEU A 869 -7.32 18.86 39.33
C LEU A 869 -6.35 18.53 40.46
N VAL A 870 -6.52 17.41 41.15
CA VAL A 870 -5.56 16.93 42.18
C VAL A 870 -4.51 16.06 41.50
N GLU A 871 -4.99 15.18 40.64
CA GLU A 871 -4.27 14.16 39.90
C GLU A 871 -3.31 14.79 38.86
N LEU A 872 -3.73 15.87 38.19
CA LEU A 872 -2.89 16.61 37.23
C LEU A 872 -1.77 17.45 37.88
N ARG A 873 -1.73 17.66 39.21
CA ARG A 873 -0.74 18.55 39.86
C ARG A 873 0.69 18.03 39.80
N CYS A 874 0.90 16.73 39.64
CA CYS A 874 2.25 16.14 39.55
C CYS A 874 2.91 16.33 38.18
N LEU A 875 2.13 16.70 37.14
CA LEU A 875 2.56 16.80 35.75
C LEU A 875 3.20 18.16 35.43
N ALA A 876 4.22 18.55 36.19
CA ALA A 876 4.80 19.90 36.16
C ALA A 876 5.41 20.35 34.82
N ARG A 877 5.66 19.42 33.89
CA ARG A 877 6.27 19.67 32.56
C ARG A 877 5.32 19.44 31.39
N LEU A 878 4.03 19.23 31.67
CA LEU A 878 3.04 18.89 30.64
C LEU A 878 2.81 20.05 29.68
N ARG A 879 3.03 19.79 28.38
CA ARG A 879 2.79 20.73 27.27
C ARG A 879 1.53 20.37 26.49
N SER A 880 1.14 19.10 26.44
CA SER A 880 0.03 18.60 25.60
C SER A 880 -0.94 17.79 26.46
N LEU A 881 -2.22 18.16 26.48
CA LEU A 881 -3.28 17.41 27.17
C LEU A 881 -4.46 17.18 26.20
N HIS A 882 -4.77 15.92 25.93
CA HIS A 882 -5.95 15.51 25.15
C HIS A 882 -6.88 14.66 26.02
N ILE A 883 -8.17 15.01 26.05
CA ILE A 883 -9.21 14.27 26.77
C ILE A 883 -10.33 13.93 25.79
N SER A 884 -10.63 12.65 25.57
CA SER A 884 -11.68 12.23 24.63
C SER A 884 -12.61 11.13 25.13
N HIS A 885 -13.88 11.19 24.75
CA HIS A 885 -14.90 10.18 25.10
C HIS A 885 -15.07 9.92 26.61
N CYS A 886 -14.69 10.87 27.47
CA CYS A 886 -14.90 10.78 28.92
C CYS A 886 -16.34 11.20 29.25
N THR A 887 -17.27 10.24 29.14
CA THR A 887 -18.71 10.53 29.01
C THR A 887 -19.37 11.19 30.23
N ASN A 888 -18.83 10.98 31.43
CA ASN A 888 -19.35 11.56 32.68
C ASN A 888 -18.60 12.82 33.16
N LEU A 889 -17.64 13.34 32.38
CA LEU A 889 -16.86 14.52 32.77
C LEU A 889 -17.77 15.75 32.94
N GLY A 890 -17.93 16.21 34.18
CA GLY A 890 -18.81 17.32 34.55
C GLY A 890 -20.18 16.90 35.11
N GLN A 891 -20.36 15.63 35.50
CA GLN A 891 -21.57 15.13 36.18
C GLN A 891 -21.74 15.70 37.59
N GLU A 892 -20.64 15.92 38.31
CA GLU A 892 -20.65 16.37 39.70
C GLU A 892 -20.90 17.89 39.76
N VAL A 893 -22.13 18.28 40.09
CA VAL A 893 -22.49 19.68 40.31
C VAL A 893 -21.93 20.12 41.68
N LEU A 894 -20.96 21.03 41.65
CA LEU A 894 -20.44 21.68 42.85
C LEU A 894 -21.50 22.57 43.50
N GLU A 895 -22.32 21.98 44.37
CA GLU A 895 -23.21 22.71 45.29
C GLU A 895 -22.38 23.43 46.37
N GLY A 896 -21.79 24.59 46.03
CA GLY A 896 -21.26 25.52 47.03
C GLY A 896 -20.04 26.36 46.63
N SER A 897 -19.22 25.94 45.66
CA SER A 897 -18.06 26.72 45.21
C SER A 897 -18.39 27.60 43.99
N SER A 898 -18.51 28.90 44.23
CA SER A 898 -18.69 29.94 43.20
C SER A 898 -17.38 30.40 42.55
N SER A 899 -16.29 29.66 42.75
CA SER A 899 -14.97 29.90 42.18
C SER A 899 -14.69 28.92 41.04
N GLU A 900 -14.45 29.43 39.83
CA GLU A 900 -13.84 28.63 38.76
C GLU A 900 -12.45 28.18 39.26
N GLU A 901 -12.19 26.87 39.37
CA GLU A 901 -10.89 26.37 39.84
C GLU A 901 -9.85 26.39 38.71
N ASN A 902 -8.60 26.71 39.06
CA ASN A 902 -7.50 26.82 38.10
C ASN A 902 -6.95 25.46 37.69
N LEU A 903 -6.75 25.24 36.39
CA LEU A 903 -6.01 24.09 35.88
C LEU A 903 -4.52 24.21 36.30
N PRO A 904 -3.93 23.23 37.03
CA PRO A 904 -2.62 23.39 37.69
C PRO A 904 -1.40 23.30 36.74
N LEU A 905 -1.60 23.46 35.43
CA LEU A 905 -0.65 23.08 34.38
C LEU A 905 0.00 24.31 33.72
N LEU A 906 0.92 24.97 34.46
CA LEU A 906 1.51 26.26 34.08
C LEU A 906 2.41 26.25 32.82
N GLN A 907 2.72 25.07 32.26
CA GLN A 907 3.50 24.91 31.03
C GLN A 907 2.68 24.36 29.85
N LEU A 908 1.35 24.23 30.00
CA LEU A 908 0.50 23.63 28.97
C LEU A 908 0.43 24.53 27.74
N GLU A 909 0.85 24.00 26.59
CA GLU A 909 0.85 24.66 25.28
C GLU A 909 -0.40 24.26 24.47
N ARG A 910 -0.91 23.03 24.63
CA ARG A 910 -2.03 22.47 23.85
C ARG A 910 -3.04 21.77 24.75
N LEU A 911 -4.32 22.10 24.61
CA LEU A 911 -5.45 21.44 25.27
C LEU A 911 -6.51 21.07 24.24
N SER A 912 -6.91 19.80 24.21
CA SER A 912 -7.96 19.28 23.32
C SER A 912 -8.97 18.46 24.13
N ILE A 913 -10.26 18.76 23.98
CA ILE A 913 -11.37 18.10 24.68
C ILE A 913 -12.38 17.66 23.63
N GLN A 914 -12.58 16.34 23.46
CA GLN A 914 -13.42 15.79 22.40
C GLN A 914 -14.48 14.82 22.90
N PHE A 915 -15.70 14.89 22.36
CA PHE A 915 -16.80 13.94 22.65
C PHE A 915 -17.17 13.78 24.14
N CYS A 916 -16.94 14.80 24.97
CA CYS A 916 -17.37 14.83 26.38
C CYS A 916 -18.79 15.42 26.46
N ASP A 917 -19.80 14.59 26.19
CA ASP A 917 -21.16 15.04 25.86
C ASP A 917 -21.89 15.80 26.99
N ILE A 918 -21.67 15.45 28.27
CA ILE A 918 -22.35 16.10 29.42
C ILE A 918 -21.57 17.26 30.05
N LEU A 919 -20.36 17.54 29.58
CA LEU A 919 -19.50 18.59 30.13
C LEU A 919 -20.21 19.95 30.04
N THR A 920 -20.47 20.60 31.17
CA THR A 920 -21.20 21.89 31.21
C THR A 920 -20.30 23.11 31.35
N ARG A 921 -19.14 22.96 32.02
CA ARG A 921 -18.17 24.01 32.35
C ARG A 921 -16.73 23.51 32.21
N ILE A 922 -15.83 24.44 31.91
CA ILE A 922 -14.37 24.22 31.75
C ILE A 922 -13.66 25.05 32.84
N PRO A 923 -12.57 24.57 33.46
CA PRO A 923 -11.80 25.32 34.46
C PRO A 923 -11.08 26.53 33.86
N ILE A 924 -10.56 27.42 34.74
CA ILE A 924 -9.67 28.52 34.33
C ILE A 924 -8.42 27.95 33.67
N LEU A 925 -8.04 28.53 32.54
CA LEU A 925 -7.01 28.00 31.64
C LEU A 925 -5.63 28.65 31.91
N PRO A 926 -4.52 27.92 31.72
CA PRO A 926 -3.20 28.47 31.96
C PRO A 926 -2.79 29.44 30.83
N THR A 927 -2.23 30.59 31.19
CA THR A 927 -1.78 31.64 30.23
C THR A 927 -0.61 31.21 29.32
N SER A 928 -0.11 29.99 29.48
CA SER A 928 0.88 29.35 28.59
C SER A 928 0.27 28.84 27.28
N LEU A 929 -1.06 28.65 27.23
CA LEU A 929 -1.74 27.92 26.17
C LEU A 929 -1.62 28.60 24.79
N GLU A 930 -1.21 27.83 23.79
CA GLU A 930 -1.10 28.23 22.38
C GLU A 930 -2.23 27.64 21.52
N GLN A 931 -2.79 26.49 21.87
CA GLN A 931 -3.86 25.82 21.13
C GLN A 931 -4.96 25.30 22.07
N LEU A 932 -6.21 25.66 21.76
CA LEU A 932 -7.41 25.16 22.45
C LEU A 932 -8.39 24.55 21.44
N ASP A 933 -8.73 23.27 21.63
CA ASP A 933 -9.73 22.56 20.84
C ASP A 933 -10.83 21.99 21.76
N ILE A 934 -12.08 22.36 21.48
CA ILE A 934 -13.27 21.85 22.15
C ILE A 934 -14.23 21.37 21.06
N SER A 935 -14.26 20.05 20.86
CA SER A 935 -14.97 19.41 19.76
C SER A 935 -16.03 18.42 20.26
N HIS A 936 -17.24 18.49 19.70
CA HIS A 936 -18.38 17.64 20.00
C HIS A 936 -18.75 17.52 21.50
N CYS A 937 -18.45 18.54 22.31
CA CYS A 937 -18.84 18.63 23.72
C CYS A 937 -20.22 19.30 23.83
N ARG A 938 -21.29 18.51 23.67
CA ARG A 938 -22.64 19.06 23.35
C ARG A 938 -23.25 19.92 24.44
N SER A 939 -22.99 19.64 25.73
CA SER A 939 -23.64 20.30 26.87
C SER A 939 -22.94 21.57 27.39
N VAL A 940 -21.79 21.96 26.81
CA VAL A 940 -21.03 23.15 27.25
C VAL A 940 -21.88 24.39 27.01
N VAL A 941 -22.19 25.14 28.08
CA VAL A 941 -23.09 26.31 28.01
C VAL A 941 -22.32 27.62 27.80
N ALA A 942 -21.12 27.71 28.38
CA ALA A 942 -20.22 28.86 28.34
C ALA A 942 -18.75 28.37 28.36
N LEU A 943 -17.86 29.17 27.79
CA LEU A 943 -16.40 29.07 27.95
C LEU A 943 -15.97 29.83 29.23
N PRO A 944 -14.79 29.56 29.80
CA PRO A 944 -14.39 30.16 31.07
C PRO A 944 -14.09 31.66 30.92
N SER A 945 -14.28 32.42 32.00
CA SER A 945 -14.29 33.89 31.97
C SER A 945 -12.92 34.51 31.66
N ASP A 946 -11.85 33.77 31.92
CA ASP A 946 -10.45 34.15 31.72
C ASP A 946 -9.93 33.96 30.30
N LEU A 947 -10.71 33.37 29.38
CA LEU A 947 -10.28 33.04 28.01
C LEU A 947 -9.64 34.24 27.28
N GLY A 948 -10.13 35.46 27.54
CA GLY A 948 -9.58 36.69 26.97
C GLY A 948 -8.15 37.03 27.42
N ASN A 949 -7.68 36.49 28.56
CA ASN A 949 -6.35 36.72 29.11
C ASN A 949 -5.26 35.83 28.47
N LEU A 950 -5.63 34.89 27.59
CA LEU A 950 -4.70 33.94 26.98
C LEU A 950 -3.92 34.58 25.81
N ALA A 951 -3.06 35.56 26.11
CA ALA A 951 -2.33 36.35 25.12
C ALA A 951 -1.39 35.52 24.21
N LYS A 952 -1.07 34.27 24.57
CA LYS A 952 -0.29 33.31 23.76
C LYS A 952 -1.14 32.43 22.82
N LEU A 953 -2.46 32.41 22.97
CA LEU A 953 -3.33 31.51 22.22
C LEU A 953 -3.29 31.88 20.73
N LYS A 954 -2.82 30.95 19.89
CA LYS A 954 -2.72 31.06 18.42
C LYS A 954 -3.90 30.43 17.71
N GLU A 955 -4.43 29.34 18.25
CA GLU A 955 -5.49 28.57 17.60
C GLU A 955 -6.64 28.23 18.57
N LEU A 956 -7.86 28.55 18.16
CA LEU A 956 -9.10 28.25 18.90
C LEU A 956 -10.09 27.49 18.00
N TYR A 957 -10.38 26.24 18.35
CA TYR A 957 -11.35 25.38 17.66
C TYR A 957 -12.55 25.09 18.57
N LEU A 958 -13.74 25.42 18.09
CA LEU A 958 -15.03 25.15 18.72
C LEU A 958 -15.91 24.42 17.70
N LEU A 959 -16.07 23.09 17.84
CA LEU A 959 -16.85 22.26 16.92
C LEU A 959 -17.97 21.54 17.68
N GLY A 960 -19.18 21.50 17.15
CA GLY A 960 -20.29 20.67 17.69
C GLY A 960 -20.75 21.03 19.11
N CYS A 961 -20.47 22.24 19.60
CA CYS A 961 -20.83 22.68 20.95
C CYS A 961 -22.28 23.22 20.98
N HIS A 962 -23.25 22.30 20.95
CA HIS A 962 -24.66 22.61 20.69
C HIS A 962 -25.36 23.53 21.71
N GLN A 963 -24.92 23.55 22.97
CA GLN A 963 -25.51 24.39 24.02
C GLN A 963 -24.80 25.75 24.22
N LEU A 964 -23.64 25.98 23.58
CA LEU A 964 -22.81 27.17 23.80
C LEU A 964 -23.54 28.43 23.34
N ARG A 965 -23.89 29.33 24.27
CA ARG A 965 -24.76 30.48 24.00
C ARG A 965 -24.00 31.71 23.47
N ALA A 966 -22.81 31.94 24.00
CA ALA A 966 -21.98 33.09 23.67
C ALA A 966 -20.51 32.75 23.93
N LEU A 967 -19.61 33.54 23.34
CA LEU A 967 -18.22 33.63 23.76
C LEU A 967 -18.11 34.68 24.89
N PRO A 968 -17.10 34.59 25.77
CA PRO A 968 -16.94 35.53 26.88
C PRO A 968 -16.54 36.93 26.40
N ASP A 969 -16.90 37.96 27.15
CA ASP A 969 -16.43 39.33 26.92
C ASP A 969 -14.93 39.48 27.32
N GLY A 970 -14.27 40.56 26.88
CA GLY A 970 -12.85 40.79 27.17
C GLY A 970 -11.85 39.99 26.30
N MET A 971 -12.30 39.43 25.17
CA MET A 971 -11.45 38.69 24.22
C MET A 971 -10.48 39.57 23.39
N ASP A 972 -10.38 40.87 23.69
CA ASP A 972 -9.39 41.78 23.10
C ASP A 972 -7.95 41.50 23.57
N GLY A 973 -7.76 40.75 24.66
CA GLY A 973 -6.45 40.28 25.13
C GLY A 973 -5.86 39.10 24.36
N LEU A 974 -6.60 38.50 23.41
CA LEU A 974 -6.11 37.40 22.54
C LEU A 974 -5.17 37.89 21.42
N THR A 975 -4.06 38.50 21.81
CA THR A 975 -3.15 39.24 20.90
C THR A 975 -2.37 38.36 19.92
N SER A 976 -2.23 37.06 20.18
CA SER A 976 -1.50 36.12 19.31
C SER A 976 -2.42 35.23 18.46
N LEU A 977 -3.75 35.45 18.49
CA LEU A 977 -4.70 34.56 17.84
C LEU A 977 -4.59 34.65 16.30
N GLU A 978 -4.23 33.53 15.67
CA GLU A 978 -4.03 33.41 14.23
C GLU A 978 -5.18 32.65 13.54
N ALA A 979 -5.76 31.65 14.22
CA ALA A 979 -6.81 30.80 13.67
C ALA A 979 -8.01 30.67 14.62
N LEU A 980 -9.21 30.94 14.11
CA LEU A 980 -10.48 30.76 14.80
C LEU A 980 -11.43 29.88 13.98
N THR A 981 -11.88 28.77 14.55
CA THR A 981 -12.88 27.89 13.95
C THR A 981 -14.09 27.77 14.87
N ILE A 982 -15.27 28.14 14.39
CA ILE A 982 -16.54 27.96 15.10
C ILE A 982 -17.50 27.21 14.19
N ARG A 983 -17.75 25.93 14.47
CA ARG A 983 -18.58 25.06 13.65
C ARG A 983 -19.62 24.32 14.47
N GLU A 984 -20.85 24.26 13.96
CA GLU A 984 -21.96 23.51 14.58
C GLU A 984 -22.25 23.98 16.03
N CYS A 985 -22.10 25.29 16.27
CA CYS A 985 -22.43 25.97 17.52
C CYS A 985 -23.67 26.86 17.31
N PRO A 986 -24.88 26.30 17.10
CA PRO A 986 -26.03 27.01 16.54
C PRO A 986 -26.61 28.12 17.44
N LYS A 987 -26.25 28.15 18.73
CA LYS A 987 -26.71 29.15 19.70
C LYS A 987 -25.80 30.37 19.81
N VAL A 988 -24.59 30.34 19.24
CA VAL A 988 -23.69 31.50 19.21
C VAL A 988 -24.17 32.47 18.13
N GLN A 989 -24.68 33.64 18.55
CA GLN A 989 -25.33 34.61 17.65
C GLN A 989 -24.43 35.75 17.18
N LYS A 990 -23.48 36.17 18.03
CA LYS A 990 -22.59 37.32 17.81
C LYS A 990 -21.20 37.05 18.36
N PHE A 991 -20.22 37.82 17.90
CA PHE A 991 -18.91 37.92 18.54
C PHE A 991 -18.96 39.02 19.63
N PRO A 992 -18.21 38.88 20.73
CA PRO A 992 -18.06 39.91 21.75
C PRO A 992 -17.21 41.07 21.21
N GLU A 993 -17.44 42.29 21.70
CA GLU A 993 -16.82 43.52 21.16
C GLU A 993 -15.28 43.46 21.15
N GLY A 994 -14.68 42.86 22.19
CA GLY A 994 -13.23 42.69 22.25
C GLY A 994 -12.66 41.77 21.16
N LEU A 995 -13.40 40.71 20.79
CA LEU A 995 -13.00 39.82 19.71
C LEU A 995 -13.15 40.49 18.33
N LEU A 996 -14.15 41.36 18.14
CA LEU A 996 -14.33 42.10 16.89
C LEU A 996 -13.08 42.92 16.51
N GLN A 997 -12.34 43.44 17.50
CA GLN A 997 -11.07 44.15 17.28
C GLN A 997 -9.91 43.23 16.85
N ARG A 998 -10.03 41.91 17.09
CA ARG A 998 -9.02 40.89 16.75
C ARG A 998 -9.36 40.09 15.49
N ILE A 999 -10.62 40.10 15.05
CA ILE A 999 -11.06 39.44 13.81
C ILE A 999 -10.19 39.87 12.60
N PRO A 1000 -9.91 41.17 12.35
CA PRO A 1000 -9.04 41.58 11.25
C PRO A 1000 -7.58 41.13 11.35
N THR A 1001 -7.11 40.71 12.54
CA THR A 1001 -5.74 40.20 12.75
C THR A 1001 -5.63 38.67 12.61
N LEU A 1002 -6.74 37.96 12.42
CA LEU A 1002 -6.73 36.52 12.15
C LEU A 1002 -6.14 36.23 10.76
N LYS A 1003 -5.39 35.13 10.65
CA LYS A 1003 -5.01 34.53 9.36
C LYS A 1003 -6.13 33.65 8.81
N THR A 1004 -6.81 32.91 9.69
CA THR A 1004 -7.82 31.92 9.32
C THR A 1004 -9.09 32.07 10.16
N LEU A 1005 -10.25 32.17 9.50
CA LEU A 1005 -11.57 32.17 10.14
C LEU A 1005 -12.54 31.21 9.44
N THR A 1006 -12.93 30.15 10.14
CA THR A 1006 -13.91 29.17 9.63
C THR A 1006 -15.20 29.20 10.44
N ILE A 1007 -16.34 29.44 9.78
CA ILE A 1007 -17.67 29.46 10.40
C ILE A 1007 -18.63 28.55 9.62
N GLY A 1008 -19.13 27.49 10.26
CA GLY A 1008 -20.00 26.48 9.63
C GLY A 1008 -21.17 26.09 10.52
N GLY A 1009 -22.43 26.05 10.05
CA GLY A 1009 -23.53 25.56 10.88
C GLY A 1009 -23.90 26.41 12.12
N CYS A 1010 -23.54 27.70 12.11
CA CYS A 1010 -23.89 28.68 13.15
C CYS A 1010 -24.77 29.77 12.51
N PRO A 1011 -26.09 29.58 12.36
CA PRO A 1011 -26.89 30.32 11.38
C PRO A 1011 -26.93 31.84 11.61
N ASP A 1012 -27.05 32.28 12.87
CA ASP A 1012 -27.10 33.71 13.21
C ASP A 1012 -25.72 34.38 13.01
N LEU A 1013 -24.65 33.77 13.52
CA LEU A 1013 -23.28 34.25 13.33
C LEU A 1013 -22.88 34.30 11.84
N GLN A 1014 -23.26 33.27 11.06
CA GLN A 1014 -23.04 33.24 9.62
C GLN A 1014 -23.82 34.32 8.86
N LYS A 1015 -24.99 34.74 9.36
CA LYS A 1015 -25.75 35.85 8.80
C LYS A 1015 -25.00 37.18 9.01
N GLN A 1016 -24.38 37.38 10.19
CA GLN A 1016 -23.60 38.58 10.47
C GLN A 1016 -22.30 38.67 9.67
N CYS A 1017 -21.70 37.54 9.27
CA CYS A 1017 -20.46 37.51 8.49
C CYS A 1017 -20.67 37.45 6.96
N ARG A 1018 -21.89 37.66 6.44
CA ARG A 1018 -22.23 37.57 4.99
C ARG A 1018 -22.73 38.91 4.44
N GLN A 1019 -22.98 38.95 3.12
CA GLN A 1019 -23.53 40.13 2.44
C GLN A 1019 -24.75 40.70 3.18
N GLY A 1020 -24.62 41.94 3.68
CA GLY A 1020 -25.63 42.64 4.48
C GLY A 1020 -25.55 42.42 6.00
N GLY A 1021 -24.54 41.73 6.51
CA GLY A 1021 -24.29 41.50 7.94
C GLY A 1021 -23.24 42.46 8.54
N GLU A 1022 -23.31 42.65 9.87
CA GLU A 1022 -22.52 43.62 10.64
C GLU A 1022 -21.00 43.38 10.61
N TYR A 1023 -20.56 42.14 10.36
CA TYR A 1023 -19.15 41.75 10.43
C TYR A 1023 -18.52 41.48 9.06
N LEU A 1024 -19.24 41.73 7.96
CA LEU A 1024 -18.77 41.43 6.61
C LEU A 1024 -17.42 42.08 6.31
N ASP A 1025 -17.28 43.38 6.58
CA ASP A 1025 -16.06 44.12 6.26
C ASP A 1025 -14.87 43.62 7.09
N LEU A 1026 -15.08 43.39 8.40
CA LEU A 1026 -14.08 42.83 9.33
C LEU A 1026 -13.59 41.43 8.93
N VAL A 1027 -14.48 40.61 8.35
CA VAL A 1027 -14.16 39.24 7.93
C VAL A 1027 -13.58 39.23 6.52
N SER A 1028 -13.96 40.17 5.64
CA SER A 1028 -13.46 40.26 4.26
C SER A 1028 -11.95 40.49 4.16
N SER A 1029 -11.33 41.08 5.19
CA SER A 1029 -9.89 41.32 5.27
C SER A 1029 -9.05 40.12 5.73
N ILE A 1030 -9.67 38.98 6.09
CA ILE A 1030 -8.96 37.79 6.60
C ILE A 1030 -8.53 36.90 5.41
N PRO A 1031 -7.24 36.52 5.29
CA PRO A 1031 -6.73 35.75 4.15
C PRO A 1031 -7.43 34.42 3.88
N HIS A 1032 -7.74 33.65 4.93
CA HIS A 1032 -8.36 32.32 4.80
C HIS A 1032 -9.74 32.28 5.48
N THR A 1033 -10.78 32.71 4.78
CA THR A 1033 -12.17 32.66 5.29
C THR A 1033 -13.00 31.53 4.69
N SER A 1034 -13.80 30.86 5.54
CA SER A 1034 -14.63 29.72 5.15
C SER A 1034 -15.98 29.75 5.85
N ILE A 1035 -16.96 30.45 5.26
CA ILE A 1035 -18.32 30.63 5.81
C ILE A 1035 -19.31 29.72 5.08
N LYS A 1036 -19.30 28.41 5.38
CA LYS A 1036 -20.06 27.39 4.61
C LYS A 1036 -21.53 27.28 5.03
N SER A 1037 -22.46 27.46 4.09
CA SER A 1037 -23.90 27.32 4.37
C SER A 1037 -24.28 25.85 4.48
N THR A 1038 -24.77 25.41 5.63
CA THR A 1038 -25.23 24.03 5.83
C THR A 1038 -26.75 23.91 5.70
N LYS A 1039 -27.20 23.06 4.78
CA LYS A 1039 -28.41 22.26 5.06
C LYS A 1039 -28.07 21.31 6.23
N PRO A 1040 -29.01 21.00 7.13
CA PRO A 1040 -28.72 20.12 8.27
C PRO A 1040 -28.33 18.72 7.79
N ILE A 1041 -27.15 18.27 8.19
CA ILE A 1041 -26.68 16.90 7.97
C ILE A 1041 -27.39 16.00 8.98
N LYS A 1042 -28.07 14.95 8.50
CA LYS A 1042 -28.52 13.86 9.36
C LYS A 1042 -27.39 12.86 9.51
N ASN A 1043 -27.21 12.35 10.73
CA ASN A 1043 -26.25 11.32 11.14
C ASN A 1043 -25.88 10.32 10.02
N ASP A 1044 -24.63 10.35 9.59
CA ASP A 1044 -23.97 9.21 8.96
C ASP A 1044 -22.81 8.73 9.84
N ARG A 1045 -22.58 7.42 9.82
CA ARG A 1045 -21.67 6.73 10.74
C ARG A 1045 -20.23 6.91 10.28
N TYR A 1046 -19.32 7.06 11.25
CA TYR A 1046 -17.88 6.94 11.02
C TYR A 1046 -17.56 5.60 10.33
N MET A 1047 -16.83 5.68 9.22
CA MET A 1047 -16.17 4.58 8.54
C MET A 1047 -14.78 5.09 8.09
N PRO A 1048 -13.68 4.37 8.38
CA PRO A 1048 -12.35 4.84 8.02
C PRO A 1048 -12.12 4.70 6.50
N HIS A 1049 -11.69 5.79 5.86
CA HIS A 1049 -11.37 5.80 4.44
C HIS A 1049 -9.99 5.16 4.18
N LEU A 1050 -10.01 3.91 3.72
CA LEU A 1050 -8.86 3.26 3.08
C LEU A 1050 -8.54 3.96 1.75
N SER A 1051 -7.43 4.69 1.67
CA SER A 1051 -6.94 5.31 0.45
C SER A 1051 -6.13 4.32 -0.40
N GLY A 1052 -6.82 3.43 -1.11
CA GLY A 1052 -6.24 2.51 -2.09
C GLY A 1052 -6.34 3.06 -3.52
N ILE A 1053 -5.18 3.46 -4.08
CA ILE A 1053 -4.84 3.68 -5.50
C ILE A 1053 -6.01 3.61 -6.51
N MET A 1054 -6.48 4.78 -6.97
CA MET A 1054 -7.41 4.88 -8.11
C MET A 1054 -6.66 4.76 -9.45
N TYR A 1055 -7.04 3.79 -10.29
CA TYR A 1055 -6.71 3.79 -11.72
C TYR A 1055 -7.48 4.89 -12.47
N LYS A 1056 -7.00 6.14 -12.40
CA LYS A 1056 -7.42 7.20 -13.33
C LYS A 1056 -6.73 6.99 -14.68
N GLY A 1057 -7.42 6.32 -15.61
CA GLY A 1057 -6.82 5.95 -16.89
C GLY A 1057 -7.77 5.51 -18.00
N MET A 1058 -9.08 5.80 -17.92
CA MET A 1058 -10.01 5.61 -19.04
C MET A 1058 -11.02 6.76 -19.10
N PRO A 1059 -10.97 7.64 -20.11
CA PRO A 1059 -12.11 8.46 -20.48
C PRO A 1059 -13.11 7.57 -21.24
N PHE A 1060 -14.18 7.15 -20.57
CA PHE A 1060 -15.35 6.58 -21.25
C PHE A 1060 -16.16 7.70 -21.90
N ASN A 1061 -16.44 7.55 -23.19
CA ASN A 1061 -17.53 8.21 -23.93
C ASN A 1061 -18.59 7.15 -24.25
#